data_AF-A0AAQ3PYR8-F1
#
_entry.id   AF-A0AAQ3PYR8-F1
#
_cell.length_a   1.000
_cell.length_b   1.000
_cell.length_c   1.000
_cell.angle_alpha   90.00
_cell.angle_beta   90.00
_cell.angle_gamma   90.00
#
_symmetry.space_group_name_H-M   'P 1'
#
loop_
_entity.id
_entity.type
_entity.pdbx_description
1 polymer ?
#
loop_
_entity_poly.entity_id
_entity_poly.type
_entity_poly.pdbx_seq_one_letter_code
_entity_poly.pdbx_strand_id
1 'polypeptide(L)'
;MVHGPAAVSASAPLLSLASSRREEPIRPPPRPPAGDPLRSARAKPIPSASSDLQGSDGGATASGADLAEHARTPAMARRGGGGCCPPMDLMRSEAMQLVQVIIPAESAHLTVSYLGDLGLIQFKDLNAEKSPFQRTFAAQIKRCSEMARKLRFLKEQMSKADISTSPTQLNETHLEFDDLEIKLGELEAELTEVNANNEKLQRNYNELLECSTVLQKAGEFFYSSQSSAAAQQREMESNQAGETSLESPLLEQEMSIDPSKQVKLGSLSGLVPKDKVMAFERILFRATRGNIFLRQEPIEEPVTDPVSGEKVAKNVFVMFYSGERARTKILKICDAFNANLYAFPEDVSRQLHVVQEVSESISQLKATIDLGLAHRDSILKSIASDFEQWNHLAKREKAIYHTLNMLSVDVTKKCLVGEGWSPVFASIQIQDALQRATVDSKSQVGSIFQVLNTKESPPTYFQTNKFTSAFQEIVDAYGVAKYQEANPGVFTIVTFPFLFAVMFGDWGHGICLLLATLYLIIREKKLASQKLGDMMEMMFGGRYVIIMMAVFSIYTGLIYNEFFSVPFELFGKSAYACRDPSCSDATTDGLIKVRGTYPFGVDPVWHGSRSELPFLNSLKMKMSILLGVAQMNLGIVMSYFNAKFFRNSLNVWYQFIPQLIFMNSLFGYLSLLIIIKWCTGSKADLYHVMIYMFLSPTDELGENQLFPGQKTVQLVLLFLAFVSVPWMLIPKPLLLKRQHEQRHQGHQYTVLEGTDESVGAELGEHHGDSHDHEEFEFSEVFVHQLIHTIEFVLGAVSNTASYLRLWALSLAHSELSTVFYDKVLLLAWGMNNIIFLIIGIIVFVFATIGVLLLMETLSAFLHALRLHWVEFQNKFYEGDGYKFTPFAFALISEEED
;
A
#
# COMPACT_ATOMS: atom_id res chain seq x y z
N MET A 1 6.42 -24.04 -58.22
CA MET A 1 7.15 -23.79 -56.97
C MET A 1 6.11 -23.87 -55.84
N VAL A 2 5.59 -25.02 -55.38
CA VAL A 2 6.24 -26.27 -54.87
C VAL A 2 7.06 -25.91 -53.62
N HIS A 3 6.81 -26.35 -52.37
CA HIS A 3 6.00 -27.43 -51.76
C HIS A 3 5.97 -27.16 -50.22
N GLY A 4 4.93 -27.56 -49.47
CA GLY A 4 5.08 -27.99 -48.05
C GLY A 4 5.58 -29.45 -48.02
N PRO A 5 5.36 -30.28 -46.99
CA PRO A 5 5.33 -30.16 -45.51
C PRO A 5 6.43 -31.08 -44.88
N ALA A 6 6.45 -31.34 -43.57
CA ALA A 6 6.80 -32.67 -43.00
C ALA A 6 6.76 -32.72 -41.46
N ALA A 7 5.97 -33.67 -40.97
CA ALA A 7 6.09 -34.28 -39.65
C ALA A 7 7.31 -35.24 -39.62
N VAL A 8 7.96 -35.38 -38.47
CA VAL A 8 8.80 -36.55 -38.16
C VAL A 8 8.57 -36.97 -36.71
N SER A 9 7.88 -38.11 -36.57
CA SER A 9 7.94 -39.02 -35.43
C SER A 9 9.30 -39.71 -35.33
N ALA A 10 9.58 -40.34 -34.18
CA ALA A 10 10.65 -41.33 -33.89
C ALA A 10 11.75 -40.71 -33.01
N SER A 11 12.34 -41.38 -32.02
CA SER A 11 12.21 -42.72 -31.47
C SER A 11 13.24 -42.79 -30.33
N ALA A 12 13.06 -43.73 -29.42
CA ALA A 12 14.01 -44.12 -28.37
C ALA A 12 15.48 -44.21 -28.83
N PRO A 13 16.42 -44.20 -27.86
CA PRO A 13 17.57 -45.06 -27.92
C PRO A 13 17.48 -46.13 -26.83
N LEU A 14 17.30 -47.37 -27.29
CA LEU A 14 17.81 -48.58 -26.65
C LEU A 14 19.30 -48.71 -27.03
N LEU A 15 20.16 -49.04 -26.08
CA LEU A 15 21.38 -49.87 -26.22
C LEU A 15 21.82 -50.22 -24.79
N SER A 16 21.52 -51.43 -24.30
CA SER A 16 22.27 -52.69 -24.46
C SER A 16 23.35 -52.87 -23.38
N LEU A 17 23.11 -53.78 -22.45
CA LEU A 17 23.82 -55.08 -22.33
C LEU A 17 25.27 -54.99 -21.83
N ALA A 18 25.45 -55.39 -20.57
CA ALA A 18 26.64 -56.13 -20.15
C ALA A 18 26.23 -57.21 -19.13
N SER A 19 26.47 -58.46 -19.53
CA SER A 19 26.30 -59.69 -18.77
C SER A 19 27.36 -59.86 -17.69
N SER A 20 27.04 -60.57 -16.60
CA SER A 20 27.65 -61.88 -16.24
C SER A 20 27.74 -62.12 -14.72
N ARG A 21 27.03 -63.18 -14.30
CA ARG A 21 27.36 -64.21 -13.29
C ARG A 21 27.92 -63.86 -11.90
N ARG A 22 27.23 -64.45 -10.91
CA ARG A 22 27.66 -65.21 -9.69
C ARG A 22 26.94 -64.64 -8.47
N GLU A 23 26.45 -65.38 -7.49
CA GLU A 23 26.36 -66.82 -7.17
C GLU A 23 25.29 -66.87 -6.05
N GLU A 24 24.41 -67.87 -6.04
CA GLU A 24 23.70 -68.23 -4.80
C GLU A 24 24.73 -68.69 -3.74
N PRO A 25 24.40 -68.58 -2.43
CA PRO A 25 24.01 -69.84 -1.80
C PRO A 25 22.79 -69.73 -0.88
N ILE A 26 21.95 -70.76 -1.06
CA ILE A 26 20.94 -71.31 -0.16
C ILE A 26 21.50 -71.56 1.25
N ARG A 27 20.75 -71.20 2.32
CA ARG A 27 20.33 -72.08 3.45
C ARG A 27 19.63 -71.32 4.62
N PRO A 28 18.88 -72.04 5.50
CA PRO A 28 17.50 -71.70 5.89
C PRO A 28 17.38 -71.30 7.39
N PRO A 29 16.18 -71.17 7.99
CA PRO A 29 15.99 -70.51 9.28
C PRO A 29 16.15 -71.48 10.47
N PRO A 30 16.25 -70.98 11.71
CA PRO A 30 15.77 -71.73 12.87
C PRO A 30 14.59 -71.05 13.56
N ARG A 31 13.62 -71.90 13.84
CA ARG A 31 12.43 -71.73 14.69
C ARG A 31 12.80 -71.56 16.19
N PRO A 32 11.84 -71.13 17.03
CA PRO A 32 12.08 -70.67 18.40
C PRO A 32 12.12 -71.84 19.40
N PRO A 33 12.60 -71.63 20.64
CA PRO A 33 12.30 -72.51 21.75
C PRO A 33 11.12 -72.01 22.59
N ALA A 34 10.23 -72.93 22.90
CA ALA A 34 9.14 -72.82 23.85
C ALA A 34 9.49 -73.55 25.17
N GLY A 35 8.88 -73.10 26.27
CA GLY A 35 8.67 -73.79 27.55
C GLY A 35 9.85 -73.76 28.53
N ASP A 36 9.70 -73.65 29.85
CA ASP A 36 8.56 -73.54 30.79
C ASP A 36 9.22 -73.43 32.22
N PRO A 37 8.54 -73.52 33.38
CA PRO A 37 7.78 -72.49 34.10
C PRO A 37 8.24 -72.30 35.59
N LEU A 38 7.45 -71.55 36.37
CA LEU A 38 7.33 -71.53 37.85
C LEU A 38 8.41 -70.80 38.70
N ARG A 39 8.04 -69.64 39.26
CA ARG A 39 7.55 -69.49 40.66
C ARG A 39 7.31 -68.01 41.04
N SER A 40 6.09 -67.77 41.56
CA SER A 40 5.70 -66.94 42.73
C SER A 40 6.44 -65.60 42.97
N ALA A 41 5.81 -64.47 43.24
CA ALA A 41 4.60 -64.27 44.04
C ALA A 41 4.18 -62.78 44.00
N ARG A 42 2.95 -62.56 44.47
CA ARG A 42 2.40 -61.35 45.13
C ARG A 42 1.60 -60.36 44.27
N ALA A 43 0.29 -60.60 44.39
CA ALA A 43 -0.87 -59.80 44.02
C ALA A 43 -1.00 -58.49 44.84
N LYS A 44 -1.46 -57.42 44.17
CA LYS A 44 -2.74 -56.67 44.37
C LYS A 44 -2.69 -55.50 45.40
N PRO A 45 -3.68 -54.58 45.43
CA PRO A 45 -4.52 -54.03 44.34
C PRO A 45 -4.82 -52.51 44.45
N ILE A 46 -5.50 -52.02 43.42
CA ILE A 46 -6.38 -50.83 43.36
C ILE A 46 -7.52 -50.92 44.38
N PRO A 47 -8.05 -49.81 44.94
CA PRO A 47 -9.34 -49.81 45.60
C PRO A 47 -10.45 -49.21 44.72
N SER A 48 -11.57 -49.92 44.67
CA SER A 48 -12.92 -49.42 44.40
C SER A 48 -13.79 -49.81 45.59
N ALA A 49 -14.64 -48.90 46.09
CA ALA A 49 -15.85 -49.28 46.83
C ALA A 49 -16.86 -48.12 46.87
N SER A 50 -18.10 -48.49 46.52
CA SER A 50 -19.41 -47.95 46.89
C SER A 50 -19.59 -47.89 48.42
N SER A 51 -20.65 -47.38 49.06
CA SER A 51 -22.11 -47.34 48.82
C SER A 51 -22.75 -46.43 49.92
N ASP A 52 -23.97 -45.91 49.73
CA ASP A 52 -25.18 -46.17 50.58
C ASP A 52 -25.79 -44.80 50.97
N LEU A 53 -27.09 -44.52 51.16
CA LEU A 53 -28.37 -45.25 51.26
C LEU A 53 -29.51 -44.18 51.26
N GLN A 54 -30.71 -44.58 50.79
CA GLN A 54 -32.08 -44.17 51.23
C GLN A 54 -32.49 -42.67 51.22
N GLY A 55 -33.73 -42.25 50.90
CA GLY A 55 -35.03 -42.85 50.60
C GLY A 55 -36.00 -41.67 50.30
N SER A 56 -36.86 -41.77 49.29
CA SER A 56 -38.28 -42.15 49.33
C SER A 56 -39.29 -40.99 49.55
N ASP A 57 -40.19 -40.92 48.55
CA ASP A 57 -41.62 -40.58 48.57
C ASP A 57 -42.16 -39.14 48.54
N GLY A 58 -43.12 -38.95 47.62
CA GLY A 58 -44.16 -37.92 47.70
C GLY A 58 -44.66 -37.40 46.34
N GLY A 59 -45.54 -38.15 45.65
CA GLY A 59 -46.29 -37.66 44.50
C GLY A 59 -47.70 -37.16 44.87
N ALA A 60 -48.23 -36.19 44.12
CA ALA A 60 -49.67 -35.89 43.88
C ALA A 60 -49.79 -34.64 42.97
N THR A 61 -50.12 -34.80 41.67
CA THR A 61 -51.43 -34.56 41.01
C THR A 61 -51.86 -33.11 40.74
N ALA A 62 -52.24 -32.90 39.46
CA ALA A 62 -53.33 -32.05 38.92
C ALA A 62 -53.02 -30.68 38.28
N SER A 63 -53.08 -30.68 36.94
CA SER A 63 -53.95 -29.85 36.05
C SER A 63 -53.86 -28.31 36.03
N GLY A 64 -53.55 -27.78 34.83
CA GLY A 64 -54.39 -26.77 34.16
C GLY A 64 -53.89 -25.31 34.10
N ALA A 65 -53.88 -24.77 32.86
CA ALA A 65 -53.89 -23.33 32.47
C ALA A 65 -52.59 -22.55 32.72
N ASP A 66 -52.21 -21.48 32.02
CA ASP A 66 -52.48 -20.88 30.71
C ASP A 66 -51.40 -19.78 30.58
N LEU A 67 -51.17 -19.29 29.36
CA LEU A 67 -50.43 -18.08 28.95
C LEU A 67 -49.80 -17.17 30.03
N ALA A 68 -48.49 -16.95 29.95
CA ALA A 68 -47.77 -15.67 29.94
C ALA A 68 -46.37 -15.78 30.57
N GLU A 69 -45.30 -15.59 29.80
CA GLU A 69 -44.03 -15.13 30.40
C GLU A 69 -43.29 -14.18 29.46
N HIS A 70 -43.53 -12.90 29.70
CA HIS A 70 -42.66 -11.79 29.34
C HIS A 70 -41.37 -11.84 30.17
N ALA A 71 -40.29 -11.38 29.53
CA ALA A 71 -39.17 -10.64 30.12
C ALA A 71 -38.49 -11.21 31.37
N ARG A 72 -37.33 -11.86 31.17
CA ARG A 72 -36.29 -11.96 32.20
C ARG A 72 -35.02 -11.24 31.74
N THR A 73 -34.83 -10.05 32.29
CA THR A 73 -33.53 -9.38 32.46
C THR A 73 -32.65 -10.17 33.43
N PRO A 74 -31.34 -10.29 33.22
CA PRO A 74 -30.42 -10.69 34.29
C PRO A 74 -29.83 -9.46 34.97
N ALA A 75 -29.83 -9.53 36.30
CA ALA A 75 -29.49 -8.46 37.22
C ALA A 75 -28.00 -8.07 37.24
N MET A 76 -27.77 -6.77 37.46
CA MET A 76 -26.50 -6.12 37.75
C MET A 76 -25.79 -6.69 38.99
N ALA A 77 -24.49 -6.96 38.85
CA ALA A 77 -23.54 -6.95 39.97
C ALA A 77 -22.69 -5.67 39.87
N ARG A 78 -22.91 -4.73 40.81
CA ARG A 78 -22.06 -3.55 41.01
C ARG A 78 -20.72 -3.96 41.62
N ARG A 79 -19.60 -3.67 40.94
CA ARG A 79 -18.27 -3.47 41.56
C ARG A 79 -17.39 -2.58 40.67
N GLY A 80 -16.96 -1.44 41.23
CA GLY A 80 -15.68 -0.76 41.01
C GLY A 80 -15.40 -0.16 39.63
N GLY A 81 -15.18 1.15 39.58
CA GLY A 81 -14.85 1.91 38.37
C GLY A 81 -13.59 1.40 37.64
N GLY A 82 -13.76 1.26 36.32
CA GLY A 82 -12.77 0.89 35.31
C GLY A 82 -13.56 0.55 34.04
N GLY A 83 -13.32 1.27 32.95
CA GLY A 83 -14.10 1.17 31.71
C GLY A 83 -14.30 -0.27 31.26
N CYS A 84 -15.56 -0.70 31.19
CA CYS A 84 -15.94 -2.05 30.81
C CYS A 84 -15.98 -2.11 29.27
N CYS A 85 -14.85 -2.38 28.62
CA CYS A 85 -14.88 -2.85 27.24
C CYS A 85 -15.57 -4.23 27.23
N PRO A 86 -16.60 -4.47 26.39
CA PRO A 86 -17.16 -5.81 26.22
C PRO A 86 -16.09 -6.79 25.70
N PRO A 87 -16.27 -8.11 25.89
CA PRO A 87 -15.30 -9.10 25.41
C PRO A 87 -15.15 -8.96 23.88
N MET A 88 -13.93 -8.64 23.43
CA MET A 88 -13.61 -8.49 22.01
C MET A 88 -13.83 -9.82 21.28
N ASP A 89 -14.85 -9.90 20.44
CA ASP A 89 -15.04 -11.03 19.55
C ASP A 89 -14.46 -10.70 18.17
N LEU A 90 -13.14 -10.85 18.00
CA LEU A 90 -12.47 -10.59 16.73
C LEU A 90 -12.94 -11.54 15.60
N MET A 91 -13.65 -12.62 15.96
CA MET A 91 -14.12 -13.62 15.00
C MET A 91 -15.23 -13.10 14.08
N ARG A 92 -15.99 -12.06 14.48
CA ARG A 92 -17.12 -11.53 13.70
C ARG A 92 -17.19 -10.02 13.82
N SER A 93 -17.94 -9.39 12.92
CA SER A 93 -18.16 -7.95 12.99
C SER A 93 -19.06 -7.60 14.17
N GLU A 94 -18.88 -6.40 14.71
CA GLU A 94 -19.69 -5.89 15.81
C GLU A 94 -21.18 -5.72 15.45
N ALA A 95 -22.02 -5.77 16.48
CA ALA A 95 -23.45 -5.52 16.33
C ALA A 95 -23.70 -4.03 16.01
N MET A 96 -24.39 -3.74 14.91
CA MET A 96 -24.69 -2.40 14.41
C MET A 96 -26.18 -2.14 14.49
N GLN A 97 -26.54 -0.89 14.75
CA GLN A 97 -27.92 -0.42 14.74
C GLN A 97 -28.01 0.88 13.93
N LEU A 98 -29.10 1.03 13.18
CA LEU A 98 -29.44 2.29 12.54
C LEU A 98 -30.10 3.19 13.57
N VAL A 99 -29.58 4.41 13.70
CA VAL A 99 -30.07 5.41 14.65
C VAL A 99 -30.52 6.64 13.88
N GLN A 100 -31.66 7.17 14.28
CA GLN A 100 -32.12 8.50 13.90
C GLN A 100 -31.87 9.46 15.06
N VAL A 101 -31.17 10.55 14.77
CA VAL A 101 -30.89 11.64 15.69
C VAL A 101 -31.62 12.89 15.21
N ILE A 102 -32.52 13.41 16.04
CA ILE A 102 -33.24 14.66 15.78
C ILE A 102 -32.60 15.76 16.62
N ILE A 103 -32.00 16.75 15.95
CA ILE A 103 -31.17 17.77 16.56
C ILE A 103 -31.79 19.16 16.31
N PRO A 104 -32.05 19.97 17.35
CA PRO A 104 -32.41 21.37 17.17
C PRO A 104 -31.33 22.15 16.42
N ALA A 105 -31.72 23.06 15.52
CA ALA A 105 -30.77 23.84 14.70
C ALA A 105 -29.75 24.65 15.52
N GLU A 106 -30.15 25.16 16.69
CA GLU A 106 -29.28 25.95 17.58
C GLU A 106 -28.15 25.11 18.20
N SER A 107 -28.43 23.85 18.52
CA SER A 107 -27.46 22.90 19.10
C SER A 107 -26.69 22.09 18.07
N ALA A 108 -27.01 22.22 16.78
CA ALA A 108 -26.56 21.30 15.74
C ALA A 108 -25.02 21.28 15.56
N HIS A 109 -24.39 22.46 15.54
CA HIS A 109 -22.94 22.59 15.38
C HIS A 109 -22.17 21.92 16.54
N LEU A 110 -22.53 22.26 17.78
CA LEU A 110 -21.93 21.66 18.99
C LEU A 110 -22.18 20.16 19.08
N THR A 111 -23.38 19.71 18.70
CA THR A 111 -23.73 18.29 18.69
C THR A 111 -22.85 17.51 17.73
N VAL A 112 -22.70 17.97 16.47
CA VAL A 112 -21.83 17.32 15.49
C VAL A 112 -20.38 17.37 15.94
N SER A 113 -19.94 18.46 16.59
CA SER A 113 -18.61 18.52 17.20
C SER A 113 -18.39 17.42 18.23
N TYR A 114 -19.27 17.26 19.23
CA TYR A 114 -19.10 16.20 20.23
C TYR A 114 -19.26 14.79 19.66
N LEU A 115 -20.11 14.61 18.65
CA LEU A 115 -20.21 13.34 17.93
C LEU A 115 -18.92 13.03 17.14
N GLY A 116 -18.27 14.05 16.57
CA GLY A 116 -16.98 13.95 15.90
C GLY A 116 -15.81 13.70 16.85
N ASP A 117 -15.86 14.23 18.07
CA ASP A 117 -14.89 13.93 19.13
C ASP A 117 -15.03 12.48 19.64
N LEU A 118 -16.26 11.93 19.65
CA LEU A 118 -16.51 10.53 19.99
C LEU A 118 -16.08 9.55 18.89
N GLY A 119 -16.37 9.84 17.61
CA GLY A 119 -15.92 9.01 16.50
C GLY A 119 -16.62 7.65 16.38
N LEU A 120 -17.90 7.54 16.73
CA LEU A 120 -18.63 6.25 16.81
C LEU A 120 -19.91 6.18 15.95
N ILE A 121 -20.18 7.21 15.15
CA ILE A 121 -21.35 7.26 14.26
C ILE A 121 -20.88 7.46 12.82
N GLN A 122 -21.41 6.66 11.91
CA GLN A 122 -21.28 6.88 10.47
C GLN A 122 -22.61 7.43 9.94
N PHE A 123 -22.61 8.68 9.49
CA PHE A 123 -23.82 9.31 8.95
C PHE A 123 -24.14 8.78 7.55
N LYS A 124 -25.42 8.57 7.28
CA LYS A 124 -25.97 8.29 5.95
C LYS A 124 -26.33 9.61 5.28
N ASP A 125 -26.01 9.75 3.99
CA ASP A 125 -26.43 10.94 3.24
C ASP A 125 -27.93 10.84 2.92
N LEU A 126 -28.73 11.64 3.62
CA LEU A 126 -30.18 11.74 3.41
C LEU A 126 -30.54 12.64 2.23
N ASN A 127 -29.58 13.42 1.69
CA ASN A 127 -29.78 14.36 0.60
C ASN A 127 -29.04 13.93 -0.68
N ALA A 128 -28.90 12.62 -0.91
CA ALA A 128 -28.17 12.08 -2.07
C ALA A 128 -28.73 12.58 -3.43
N GLU A 129 -30.04 12.82 -3.53
CA GLU A 129 -30.69 13.32 -4.75
C GLU A 129 -30.38 14.80 -5.04
N LYS A 130 -29.96 15.57 -4.04
CA LYS A 130 -29.69 17.00 -4.18
C LYS A 130 -28.24 17.24 -4.59
N SER A 131 -28.06 18.08 -5.60
CA SER A 131 -26.72 18.53 -6.00
C SER A 131 -26.02 19.29 -4.85
N PRO A 132 -24.67 19.22 -4.73
CA PRO A 132 -23.93 19.82 -3.62
C PRO A 132 -24.20 21.32 -3.39
N PHE A 133 -24.48 22.08 -4.47
CA PHE A 133 -24.77 23.52 -4.40
C PHE A 133 -26.17 23.86 -3.90
N GLN A 134 -27.13 22.95 -4.04
CA GLN A 134 -28.51 23.13 -3.58
C GLN A 134 -28.69 22.79 -2.11
N ARG A 135 -27.67 22.22 -1.46
CA ARG A 135 -27.73 21.84 -0.05
C ARG A 135 -27.56 23.07 0.86
N THR A 136 -28.16 23.00 2.05
CA THR A 136 -28.35 24.15 2.95
C THR A 136 -27.04 24.78 3.43
N PHE A 137 -25.99 23.99 3.66
CA PHE A 137 -24.72 24.47 4.23
C PHE A 137 -23.61 24.68 3.18
N ALA A 138 -23.96 24.76 1.89
CA ALA A 138 -22.98 24.90 0.81
C ALA A 138 -22.15 26.20 0.91
N ALA A 139 -22.76 27.30 1.38
CA ALA A 139 -22.08 28.59 1.53
C ALA A 139 -21.00 28.53 2.63
N GLN A 140 -21.28 27.86 3.74
CA GLN A 140 -20.35 27.68 4.86
C GLN A 140 -19.18 26.78 4.44
N ILE A 141 -19.44 25.69 3.72
CA ILE A 141 -18.38 24.82 3.17
C ILE A 141 -17.48 25.61 2.21
N LYS A 142 -18.07 26.46 1.35
CA LYS A 142 -17.30 27.34 0.46
C LYS A 142 -16.40 28.29 1.27
N ARG A 143 -16.92 28.91 2.33
CA ARG A 143 -16.15 29.77 3.25
C ARG A 143 -14.96 29.03 3.87
N CYS A 144 -15.18 27.83 4.42
CA CYS A 144 -14.10 26.98 4.95
C CYS A 144 -13.08 26.60 3.86
N SER A 145 -13.53 26.33 2.62
CA SER A 145 -12.64 26.00 1.51
C SER A 145 -11.76 27.18 1.06
N GLU A 146 -12.28 28.40 1.14
CA GLU A 146 -11.51 29.62 0.87
C GLU A 146 -10.44 29.83 1.95
N MET A 147 -10.78 29.61 3.23
CA MET A 147 -9.78 29.64 4.31
C MET A 147 -8.69 28.57 4.12
N ALA A 148 -9.07 27.35 3.76
CA ALA A 148 -8.11 26.29 3.44
C ALA A 148 -7.23 26.65 2.22
N ARG A 149 -7.75 27.41 1.24
CA ARG A 149 -6.94 27.97 0.14
C ARG A 149 -5.92 28.98 0.65
N LYS A 150 -6.33 29.91 1.52
CA LYS A 150 -5.44 30.90 2.15
C LYS A 150 -4.31 30.23 2.94
N LEU A 151 -4.65 29.22 3.74
CA LEU A 151 -3.65 28.44 4.50
C LEU A 151 -2.68 27.70 3.57
N ARG A 152 -3.14 27.11 2.46
CA ARG A 152 -2.25 26.51 1.46
C ARG A 152 -1.30 27.53 0.83
N PHE A 153 -1.79 28.73 0.52
CA PHE A 153 -0.95 29.82 0.04
C PHE A 153 0.14 30.19 1.07
N LEU A 154 -0.22 30.33 2.34
CA LEU A 154 0.76 30.60 3.42
C LEU A 154 1.80 29.47 3.54
N LYS A 155 1.37 28.20 3.46
CA LYS A 155 2.27 27.03 3.45
C LYS A 155 3.26 27.09 2.29
N GLU A 156 2.80 27.46 1.10
CA GLU A 156 3.66 27.63 -0.07
C GLU A 156 4.70 28.75 0.16
N GLN A 157 4.29 29.88 0.73
CA GLN A 157 5.22 30.99 1.05
C GLN A 157 6.26 30.61 2.12
N MET A 158 5.86 29.84 3.14
CA MET A 158 6.78 29.31 4.15
C MET A 158 7.77 28.32 3.53
N SER A 159 7.31 27.43 2.64
CA SER A 159 8.18 26.47 1.96
C SER A 159 9.20 27.15 1.05
N LYS A 160 8.82 28.25 0.36
CA LYS A 160 9.76 29.08 -0.42
C LYS A 160 10.81 29.78 0.44
N ALA A 161 10.57 29.93 1.74
CA ALA A 161 11.47 30.58 2.69
C ALA A 161 12.28 29.59 3.53
N ASP A 162 12.15 28.27 3.31
CA ASP A 162 12.75 27.20 4.13
C ASP A 162 12.47 27.32 5.65
N ILE A 163 11.30 27.89 6.02
CA ILE A 163 10.87 27.99 7.42
C ILE A 163 10.06 26.74 7.75
N SER A 164 10.59 25.91 8.65
CA SER A 164 9.89 24.71 9.13
C SER A 164 8.89 25.06 10.22
N THR A 165 7.66 24.54 10.09
CA THR A 165 6.61 24.65 11.11
C THR A 165 6.99 23.83 12.34
N SER A 166 7.04 24.46 13.51
CA SER A 166 7.19 23.73 14.77
C SER A 166 5.83 23.13 15.17
N PRO A 167 5.75 21.83 15.53
CA PRO A 167 4.54 21.26 16.10
C PRO A 167 4.38 21.80 17.52
N THR A 168 3.73 22.95 17.66
CA THR A 168 3.40 23.52 18.97
C THR A 168 2.19 22.78 19.54
N GLN A 169 2.22 22.52 20.85
CA GLN A 169 1.12 21.91 21.58
C GLN A 169 -0.19 22.69 21.36
N LEU A 170 -1.25 21.97 21.01
CA LEU A 170 -2.63 22.47 20.89
C LEU A 170 -3.08 23.06 22.24
N ASN A 171 -2.77 24.34 22.48
CA ASN A 171 -3.45 25.10 23.50
C ASN A 171 -4.79 25.53 22.88
N GLU A 172 -5.89 25.04 23.43
CA GLU A 172 -7.25 25.47 23.10
C GLU A 172 -7.46 26.92 23.57
N THR A 173 -6.78 27.87 22.95
CA THR A 173 -7.27 29.23 22.92
C THR A 173 -8.46 29.24 21.98
N HIS A 174 -9.64 29.54 22.51
CA HIS A 174 -10.86 29.79 21.76
C HIS A 174 -10.64 30.99 20.83
N LEU A 175 -10.05 30.74 19.66
CA LEU A 175 -10.07 31.65 18.54
C LEU A 175 -11.40 31.42 17.83
N GLU A 176 -12.25 32.43 17.79
CA GLU A 176 -13.49 32.36 17.05
C GLU A 176 -13.17 32.22 15.55
N PHE A 177 -13.90 31.35 14.86
CA PHE A 177 -13.67 31.06 13.44
C PHE A 177 -13.74 32.33 12.56
N ASP A 178 -14.60 33.27 12.95
CA ASP A 178 -14.78 34.55 12.27
C ASP A 178 -13.53 35.45 12.40
N ASP A 179 -12.93 35.51 13.60
CA ASP A 179 -11.68 36.26 13.83
C ASP A 179 -10.52 35.69 13.01
N LEU A 180 -10.47 34.36 12.88
CA LEU A 180 -9.44 33.71 12.08
C LEU A 180 -9.56 34.05 10.60
N GLU A 181 -10.77 34.12 10.05
CA GLU A 181 -10.97 34.49 8.64
C GLU A 181 -10.46 35.90 8.34
N ILE A 182 -10.75 36.85 9.23
CA ILE A 182 -10.31 38.25 9.10
C ILE A 182 -8.78 38.29 9.13
N LYS A 183 -8.16 37.68 10.16
CA LYS A 183 -6.70 37.62 10.29
C LYS A 183 -6.03 36.97 9.07
N LEU A 184 -6.55 35.84 8.59
CA LEU A 184 -6.00 35.17 7.40
C LEU A 184 -6.14 36.03 6.13
N GLY A 185 -7.23 36.78 6.01
CA GLY A 185 -7.42 37.73 4.91
C GLY A 185 -6.42 38.90 4.96
N GLU A 186 -6.21 39.48 6.14
CA GLU A 186 -5.24 40.57 6.35
C GLU A 186 -3.81 40.10 6.03
N LEU A 187 -3.40 38.94 6.55
CA LEU A 187 -2.08 38.36 6.32
C LEU A 187 -1.84 37.99 4.86
N GLU A 188 -2.85 37.46 4.15
CA GLU A 188 -2.76 37.17 2.72
C GLU A 188 -2.57 38.46 1.92
N ALA A 189 -3.33 39.51 2.23
CA ALA A 189 -3.22 40.80 1.57
C ALA A 189 -1.85 41.43 1.80
N GLU A 190 -1.38 41.46 3.07
CA GLU A 190 -0.07 42.00 3.45
C GLU A 190 1.07 41.25 2.75
N LEU A 191 1.08 39.91 2.78
CA LEU A 191 2.12 39.13 2.11
C LEU A 191 2.08 39.30 0.58
N THR A 192 0.89 39.43 -0.01
CA THR A 192 0.76 39.65 -1.46
C THR A 192 1.30 41.03 -1.85
N GLU A 193 1.03 42.06 -1.04
CA GLU A 193 1.57 43.40 -1.24
C GLU A 193 3.09 43.43 -1.06
N VAL A 194 3.61 42.84 0.02
CA VAL A 194 5.06 42.75 0.29
C VAL A 194 5.75 42.00 -0.84
N ASN A 195 5.20 40.88 -1.31
CA ASN A 195 5.76 40.13 -2.43
C ASN A 195 5.75 40.93 -3.74
N ALA A 196 4.65 41.63 -4.06
CA ALA A 196 4.57 42.47 -5.26
C ALA A 196 5.56 43.64 -5.21
N ASN A 197 5.74 44.25 -4.05
CA ASN A 197 6.70 45.33 -3.84
C ASN A 197 8.14 44.82 -3.93
N ASN A 198 8.43 43.67 -3.33
CA ASN A 198 9.76 43.06 -3.39
C ASN A 198 10.10 42.61 -4.81
N GLU A 199 9.14 42.06 -5.56
CA GLU A 199 9.35 41.72 -6.97
C GLU A 199 9.67 42.97 -7.80
N LYS A 200 8.94 44.08 -7.62
CA LYS A 200 9.26 45.35 -8.30
C LYS A 200 10.66 45.85 -7.94
N LEU A 201 11.04 45.81 -6.66
CA LEU A 201 12.37 46.21 -6.20
C LEU A 201 13.46 45.32 -6.79
N GLN A 202 13.23 44.00 -6.84
CA GLN A 202 14.14 43.03 -7.42
C GLN A 202 14.32 43.25 -8.92
N ARG A 203 13.25 43.55 -9.65
CA ARG A 203 13.32 43.92 -11.09
C ARG A 203 14.17 45.16 -11.29
N ASN A 204 13.89 46.24 -10.54
CA ASN A 204 14.68 47.48 -10.62
C ASN A 204 16.16 47.25 -10.25
N TYR A 205 16.41 46.43 -9.24
CA TYR A 205 17.77 46.07 -8.84
C TYR A 205 18.51 45.30 -9.94
N ASN A 206 17.84 44.34 -10.59
CA ASN A 206 18.41 43.58 -11.70
C ASN A 206 18.67 44.48 -12.93
N GLU A 207 17.77 45.41 -13.25
CA GLU A 207 17.97 46.39 -14.33
C GLU A 207 19.18 47.30 -14.07
N LEU A 208 19.34 47.79 -12.84
CA LEU A 208 20.51 48.59 -12.46
C LEU A 208 21.79 47.77 -12.47
N LEU A 209 21.74 46.50 -12.03
CA LEU A 209 22.88 45.59 -12.07
C LEU A 209 23.35 45.36 -13.51
N GLU A 210 22.42 45.09 -14.43
CA GLU A 210 22.72 45.00 -15.87
C GLU A 210 23.34 46.28 -16.41
N CYS A 211 22.76 47.43 -16.06
CA CYS A 211 23.28 48.73 -16.46
C CYS A 211 24.71 48.93 -15.98
N SER A 212 25.00 48.62 -14.71
CA SER A 212 26.34 48.71 -14.13
C SER A 212 27.35 47.82 -14.87
N THR A 213 27.00 46.57 -15.15
CA THR A 213 27.86 45.64 -15.90
C THR A 213 28.14 46.15 -17.32
N VAL A 214 27.12 46.68 -18.01
CA VAL A 214 27.28 47.27 -19.35
C VAL A 214 28.19 48.49 -19.29
N LEU A 215 28.00 49.38 -18.32
CA LEU A 215 28.82 50.59 -18.18
C LEU A 215 30.29 50.27 -17.90
N GLN A 216 30.58 49.27 -17.07
CA GLN A 216 31.95 48.82 -16.80
C GLN A 216 32.61 48.24 -18.05
N LYS A 217 31.95 47.29 -18.74
CA LYS A 217 32.51 46.61 -19.92
C LYS A 217 32.57 47.51 -21.16
N ALA A 218 31.57 48.36 -21.38
CA ALA A 218 31.63 49.37 -22.43
C ALA A 218 32.74 50.39 -22.14
N GLY A 219 32.96 50.77 -20.88
CA GLY A 219 34.06 51.64 -20.48
C GLY A 219 35.45 51.10 -20.84
N GLU A 220 35.71 49.81 -20.55
CA GLU A 220 36.94 49.11 -20.97
C GLU A 220 37.12 49.14 -22.50
N PHE A 221 36.02 48.98 -23.25
CA PHE A 221 36.02 49.02 -24.71
C PHE A 221 36.36 50.41 -25.28
N PHE A 222 35.77 51.47 -24.76
CA PHE A 222 36.07 52.83 -25.19
C PHE A 222 37.51 53.24 -24.85
N TYR A 223 37.97 52.89 -23.64
CA TYR A 223 39.34 53.19 -23.21
C TYR A 223 40.38 52.44 -24.06
N SER A 224 40.18 51.14 -24.31
CA SER A 224 41.06 50.37 -25.19
C SER A 224 41.08 50.94 -26.61
N SER A 225 39.91 51.25 -27.18
CA SER A 225 39.80 51.85 -28.53
C SER A 225 40.48 53.22 -28.63
N GLN A 226 40.32 54.09 -27.62
CA GLN A 226 40.96 55.40 -27.59
C GLN A 226 42.48 55.29 -27.41
N SER A 227 42.94 54.34 -26.59
CA SER A 227 44.37 54.07 -26.41
C SER A 227 45.02 53.50 -27.67
N SER A 228 44.34 52.62 -28.40
CA SER A 228 44.81 52.07 -29.68
C SER A 228 44.78 53.12 -30.78
N ALA A 229 43.75 53.98 -30.85
CA ALA A 229 43.71 55.10 -31.78
C ALA A 229 44.85 56.09 -31.51
N ALA A 230 45.09 56.46 -30.25
CA ALA A 230 46.20 57.32 -29.87
C ALA A 230 47.57 56.68 -30.14
N ALA A 231 47.72 55.36 -30.00
CA ALA A 231 48.93 54.63 -30.35
C ALA A 231 49.17 54.59 -31.86
N GLN A 232 48.14 54.29 -32.66
CA GLN A 232 48.21 54.30 -34.13
C GLN A 232 48.48 55.71 -34.68
N GLN A 233 47.92 56.75 -34.06
CA GLN A 233 48.19 58.13 -34.46
C GLN A 233 49.65 58.50 -34.17
N ARG A 234 50.21 58.06 -33.04
CA ARG A 234 51.65 58.21 -32.75
C ARG A 234 52.52 57.42 -33.73
N GLU A 235 52.12 56.22 -34.14
CA GLU A 235 52.83 55.43 -35.15
C GLU A 235 52.77 56.09 -36.54
N MET A 236 51.62 56.63 -36.94
CA MET A 236 51.42 57.34 -38.21
C MET A 236 52.22 58.65 -38.26
N GLU A 237 52.26 59.41 -37.15
CA GLU A 237 53.10 60.60 -36.98
C GLU A 237 54.59 60.25 -37.00
N SER A 238 54.99 59.08 -36.45
CA SER A 238 56.37 58.61 -36.51
C SER A 238 56.82 58.18 -37.91
N ASN A 239 55.92 57.60 -38.72
CA ASN A 239 56.21 57.19 -40.10
C ASN A 239 56.25 58.37 -41.09
N GLN A 240 55.59 59.50 -40.79
CA GLN A 240 55.69 60.72 -41.61
C GLN A 240 56.99 61.50 -41.42
N ALA A 241 57.76 61.22 -40.36
CA ALA A 241 59.04 61.89 -40.09
C ALA A 241 60.23 61.34 -40.88
N GLY A 242 60.04 60.30 -41.70
CA GLY A 242 61.14 59.62 -42.39
C GLY A 242 60.77 59.08 -43.77
N GLU A 243 60.51 59.95 -44.75
CA GLU A 243 60.91 59.77 -46.16
C GLU A 243 60.46 60.97 -47.02
N THR A 244 61.43 61.77 -47.48
CA THR A 244 61.28 62.74 -48.57
C THR A 244 61.71 62.08 -49.88
N SER A 245 60.79 61.75 -50.79
CA SER A 245 61.11 61.60 -52.21
C SER A 245 59.85 61.83 -53.08
N LEU A 246 60.04 62.59 -54.16
CA LEU A 246 59.03 62.96 -55.15
C LEU A 246 58.73 61.79 -56.09
N GLU A 247 57.51 61.25 -56.05
CA GLU A 247 56.75 60.82 -57.23
C GLU A 247 55.29 60.54 -56.82
N SER A 248 54.39 61.45 -57.22
CA SER A 248 52.95 61.41 -56.91
C SER A 248 52.13 61.13 -58.17
N PRO A 249 51.23 60.12 -58.19
CA PRO A 249 50.17 60.04 -59.19
C PRO A 249 48.95 60.89 -58.76
N LEU A 250 48.92 62.13 -59.24
CA LEU A 250 47.80 62.91 -59.81
C LEU A 250 46.30 62.60 -59.51
N LEU A 251 45.92 62.14 -58.30
CA LEU A 251 44.49 61.93 -57.97
C LEU A 251 44.09 62.14 -56.49
N GLU A 252 44.76 63.04 -55.75
CA GLU A 252 44.39 63.36 -54.35
C GLU A 252 44.00 64.82 -54.09
N GLN A 253 43.77 65.61 -55.14
CA GLN A 253 43.36 67.01 -54.98
C GLN A 253 41.84 67.19 -54.91
N GLU A 254 41.14 66.34 -54.14
CA GLU A 254 39.76 66.58 -53.64
C GLU A 254 39.50 65.74 -52.38
N MET A 255 39.98 66.19 -51.19
CA MET A 255 39.32 65.92 -49.89
C MET A 255 39.96 66.70 -48.73
N SER A 256 39.96 68.03 -48.80
CA SER A 256 39.90 68.84 -47.59
C SER A 256 38.48 68.75 -47.01
N ILE A 257 38.24 67.81 -46.09
CA ILE A 257 36.96 67.75 -45.36
C ILE A 257 37.03 68.76 -44.20
N ASP A 258 36.10 69.72 -44.21
CA ASP A 258 35.85 70.66 -43.13
C ASP A 258 35.73 69.95 -41.75
N PRO A 259 36.34 70.49 -40.67
CA PRO A 259 36.13 69.97 -39.31
C PRO A 259 34.67 70.11 -38.81
N SER A 260 33.82 70.86 -39.52
CA SER A 260 32.38 70.97 -39.26
C SER A 260 31.54 69.82 -39.83
N LYS A 261 32.15 68.87 -40.55
CA LYS A 261 31.54 67.62 -41.05
C LYS A 261 32.10 66.37 -40.37
N GLN A 262 32.46 66.43 -39.09
CA GLN A 262 32.60 65.21 -38.30
C GLN A 262 31.23 64.52 -38.22
N VAL A 263 31.07 63.41 -38.95
CA VAL A 263 29.92 62.53 -38.83
C VAL A 263 29.92 61.98 -37.41
N LYS A 264 29.10 62.55 -36.51
CA LYS A 264 28.89 62.00 -35.17
C LYS A 264 28.27 60.62 -35.31
N LEU A 265 29.06 59.58 -35.04
CA LEU A 265 28.58 58.21 -34.96
C LEU A 265 27.72 58.09 -33.72
N GLY A 266 26.51 57.53 -33.85
CA GLY A 266 25.71 57.16 -32.70
C GLY A 266 26.25 55.86 -32.11
N SER A 267 26.46 55.82 -30.79
CA SER A 267 26.76 54.58 -30.07
C SER A 267 25.52 54.06 -29.35
N LEU A 268 25.34 52.74 -29.33
CA LEU A 268 24.30 52.05 -28.58
C LEU A 268 24.91 50.83 -27.90
N SER A 269 24.67 50.67 -26.61
CA SER A 269 25.09 49.50 -25.84
C SER A 269 23.90 48.75 -25.26
N GLY A 270 24.06 47.46 -25.07
CA GLY A 270 23.03 46.61 -24.49
C GLY A 270 23.51 45.20 -24.19
N LEU A 271 22.61 44.37 -23.69
CA LEU A 271 22.86 42.94 -23.48
C LEU A 271 21.99 42.08 -24.39
N VAL A 272 22.55 40.98 -24.89
CA VAL A 272 21.83 39.93 -25.61
C VAL A 272 22.14 38.57 -24.98
N PRO A 273 21.15 37.68 -24.79
CA PRO A 273 21.40 36.31 -24.33
C PRO A 273 22.33 35.55 -25.28
N LYS A 274 23.31 34.81 -24.71
CA LYS A 274 24.38 34.13 -25.47
C LYS A 274 23.86 33.25 -26.62
N ASP A 275 22.72 32.59 -26.43
CA ASP A 275 22.12 31.69 -27.41
C ASP A 275 21.65 32.42 -28.69
N LYS A 276 21.27 33.69 -28.56
CA LYS A 276 20.69 34.48 -29.65
C LYS A 276 21.71 35.35 -30.37
N VAL A 277 22.94 35.43 -29.86
CA VAL A 277 24.01 36.32 -30.35
C VAL A 277 24.32 36.11 -31.84
N MET A 278 24.50 34.86 -32.28
CA MET A 278 24.85 34.54 -33.68
C MET A 278 23.70 34.83 -34.65
N ALA A 279 22.45 34.76 -34.19
CA ALA A 279 21.29 35.16 -34.99
C ALA A 279 21.15 36.67 -35.05
N PHE A 280 21.36 37.35 -33.92
CA PHE A 280 21.33 38.79 -33.78
C PHE A 280 22.32 39.48 -34.72
N GLU A 281 23.60 39.05 -34.72
CA GLU A 281 24.64 39.59 -35.60
C GLU A 281 24.29 39.44 -37.09
N ARG A 282 23.84 38.25 -37.51
CA ARG A 282 23.48 37.98 -38.90
C ARG A 282 22.33 38.86 -39.38
N ILE A 283 21.32 39.09 -38.54
CA ILE A 283 20.18 39.95 -38.89
C ILE A 283 20.61 41.41 -38.93
N LEU A 284 21.42 41.85 -37.97
CA LEU A 284 21.97 43.20 -37.92
C LEU A 284 22.78 43.51 -39.18
N PHE A 285 23.71 42.62 -39.56
CA PHE A 285 24.55 42.75 -40.75
C PHE A 285 23.72 42.81 -42.05
N ARG A 286 22.70 41.94 -42.17
CA ARG A 286 21.82 41.90 -43.35
C ARG A 286 20.93 43.13 -43.45
N ALA A 287 20.40 43.64 -42.33
CA ALA A 287 19.48 44.76 -42.31
C ALA A 287 20.15 46.10 -42.65
N THR A 288 21.43 46.27 -42.29
CA THR A 288 22.22 47.49 -42.52
C THR A 288 23.26 47.36 -43.62
N ARG A 289 23.29 46.22 -44.32
CA ARG A 289 24.21 45.94 -45.44
C ARG A 289 25.68 46.14 -45.06
N GLY A 290 26.05 45.76 -43.83
CA GLY A 290 27.43 45.87 -43.32
C GLY A 290 27.84 47.26 -42.82
N ASN A 291 26.93 48.25 -42.76
CA ASN A 291 27.24 49.61 -42.31
C ASN A 291 27.17 49.81 -40.79
N ILE A 292 27.34 48.76 -39.99
CA ILE A 292 27.40 48.83 -38.52
C ILE A 292 28.69 48.18 -38.05
N PHE A 293 29.37 48.83 -37.11
CA PHE A 293 30.46 48.23 -36.35
C PHE A 293 29.92 47.67 -35.04
N LEU A 294 29.88 46.35 -34.91
CA LEU A 294 29.41 45.63 -33.73
C LEU A 294 30.61 45.02 -33.00
N ARG A 295 30.71 45.29 -31.70
CA ARG A 295 31.70 44.67 -30.79
C ARG A 295 30.97 44.02 -29.64
N GLN A 296 31.39 42.83 -29.27
CA GLN A 296 30.72 42.02 -28.26
C GLN A 296 31.75 41.43 -27.30
N GLU A 297 31.41 41.40 -26.03
CA GLU A 297 32.21 40.77 -24.98
C GLU A 297 31.30 39.86 -24.13
N PRO A 298 31.66 38.58 -23.91
CA PRO A 298 30.90 37.71 -23.04
C PRO A 298 31.07 38.12 -21.57
N ILE A 299 29.98 38.05 -20.79
CA ILE A 299 30.06 38.21 -19.34
C ILE A 299 30.42 36.83 -18.74
N GLU A 300 31.46 36.78 -17.92
CA GLU A 300 31.93 35.54 -17.27
C GLU A 300 30.96 35.04 -16.20
N GLU A 301 30.29 35.97 -15.49
CA GLU A 301 29.27 35.65 -14.49
C GLU A 301 27.85 35.74 -15.08
N PRO A 302 26.99 34.73 -14.88
CA PRO A 302 25.63 34.77 -15.38
C PRO A 302 24.80 35.81 -14.63
N VAL A 303 24.22 36.76 -15.37
CA VAL A 303 23.41 37.86 -14.82
C VAL A 303 21.96 37.38 -14.67
N THR A 304 21.31 37.83 -13.61
CA THR A 304 19.90 37.48 -13.36
C THR A 304 19.01 38.30 -14.29
N ASP A 305 18.23 37.63 -15.13
CA ASP A 305 17.30 38.28 -16.04
C ASP A 305 16.21 39.06 -15.26
N PRO A 306 15.90 40.32 -15.63
CA PRO A 306 14.94 41.14 -14.91
C PRO A 306 13.50 40.64 -15.05
N VAL A 307 13.20 39.83 -16.07
CA VAL A 307 11.84 39.33 -16.33
C VAL A 307 11.65 37.88 -15.89
N SER A 308 12.67 37.02 -16.05
CA SER A 308 12.57 35.60 -15.68
C SER A 308 13.13 35.29 -14.29
N GLY A 309 13.99 36.15 -13.72
CA GLY A 309 14.68 35.87 -12.46
C GLY A 309 15.71 34.73 -12.56
N GLU A 310 15.99 34.23 -13.76
CA GLU A 310 16.96 33.16 -13.99
C GLU A 310 18.35 33.72 -14.28
N LYS A 311 19.39 33.00 -13.83
CA LYS A 311 20.77 33.34 -14.13
C LYS A 311 21.11 32.90 -15.56
N VAL A 312 21.11 33.84 -16.50
CA VAL A 312 21.38 33.58 -17.91
C VAL A 312 22.74 34.16 -18.30
N ALA A 313 23.49 33.40 -19.10
CA ALA A 313 24.72 33.90 -19.70
C ALA A 313 24.37 34.94 -20.79
N LYS A 314 24.82 36.18 -20.59
CA LYS A 314 24.57 37.30 -21.50
C LYS A 314 25.88 37.84 -22.06
N ASN A 315 25.81 38.41 -23.25
CA ASN A 315 26.91 39.12 -23.87
C ASN A 315 26.57 40.62 -23.93
N VAL A 316 27.53 41.46 -23.54
CA VAL A 316 27.45 42.90 -23.75
C VAL A 316 27.83 43.19 -25.19
N PHE A 317 27.08 44.05 -25.86
CA PHE A 317 27.43 44.54 -27.18
C PHE A 317 27.44 46.06 -27.22
N VAL A 318 28.35 46.60 -28.02
CA VAL A 318 28.43 48.03 -28.37
C VAL A 318 28.37 48.14 -29.88
N MET A 319 27.48 48.99 -30.38
CA MET A 319 27.29 49.23 -31.80
C MET A 319 27.52 50.68 -32.15
N PHE A 320 28.24 50.91 -33.24
CA PHE A 320 28.39 52.23 -33.84
C PHE A 320 27.65 52.26 -35.18
N TYR A 321 26.80 53.26 -35.35
CA TYR A 321 26.02 53.45 -36.58
C TYR A 321 26.06 54.91 -37.03
N SER A 322 25.84 55.11 -38.33
CA SER A 322 25.67 56.42 -38.94
C SER A 322 24.25 56.58 -39.48
N GLY A 323 23.57 57.64 -39.07
CA GLY A 323 22.24 58.01 -39.56
C GLY A 323 21.04 57.48 -38.74
N GLU A 324 19.96 58.27 -38.72
CA GLU A 324 18.77 58.03 -37.90
C GLU A 324 17.88 56.88 -38.40
N ARG A 325 17.88 56.62 -39.71
CA ARG A 325 17.18 55.47 -40.31
C ARG A 325 17.79 54.13 -39.90
N ALA A 326 19.10 54.09 -39.62
CA ALA A 326 19.76 52.90 -39.09
C ALA A 326 19.38 52.69 -37.62
N ARG A 327 19.39 53.75 -36.80
CA ARG A 327 18.98 53.73 -35.40
C ARG A 327 17.60 53.08 -35.20
N THR A 328 16.59 53.55 -35.93
CA THR A 328 15.22 53.04 -35.80
C THR A 328 15.07 51.56 -36.20
N LYS A 329 15.84 51.08 -37.18
CA LYS A 329 15.88 49.65 -37.53
C LYS A 329 16.58 48.82 -36.46
N ILE A 330 17.68 49.32 -35.91
CA ILE A 330 18.44 48.67 -34.84
C ILE A 330 17.57 48.51 -33.60
N LEU A 331 16.87 49.57 -33.16
CA LEU A 331 15.96 49.51 -32.01
C LEU A 331 14.91 48.41 -32.17
N LYS A 332 14.26 48.33 -33.34
CA LYS A 332 13.26 47.28 -33.63
C LYS A 332 13.86 45.86 -33.62
N ILE A 333 15.11 45.70 -34.03
CA ILE A 333 15.80 44.40 -33.99
C ILE A 333 16.13 44.07 -32.53
N CYS A 334 16.65 45.02 -31.75
CA CYS A 334 16.92 44.84 -30.33
C CYS A 334 15.65 44.44 -29.56
N ASP A 335 14.52 45.10 -29.81
CA ASP A 335 13.23 44.76 -29.21
C ASP A 335 12.79 43.33 -29.60
N ALA A 336 12.94 42.94 -30.87
CA ALA A 336 12.57 41.60 -31.33
C ALA A 336 13.39 40.46 -30.70
N PHE A 337 14.61 40.76 -30.24
CA PHE A 337 15.50 39.80 -29.58
C PHE A 337 15.45 39.86 -28.04
N ASN A 338 14.60 40.72 -27.46
CA ASN A 338 14.57 41.06 -26.03
C ASN A 338 15.94 41.54 -25.51
N ALA A 339 16.61 42.41 -26.26
CA ALA A 339 17.85 43.02 -25.84
C ALA A 339 17.57 44.28 -25.01
N ASN A 340 18.06 44.32 -23.77
CA ASN A 340 17.95 45.51 -22.92
C ASN A 340 18.99 46.54 -23.36
N LEU A 341 18.54 47.76 -23.65
CA LEU A 341 19.37 48.85 -24.18
C LEU A 341 19.62 49.91 -23.12
N TYR A 342 20.88 50.29 -22.95
CA TYR A 342 21.30 51.31 -22.01
C TYR A 342 22.01 52.44 -22.77
N ALA A 343 21.67 53.69 -22.44
CA ALA A 343 22.31 54.84 -23.05
C ALA A 343 23.68 55.07 -22.40
N PHE A 344 24.74 55.07 -23.21
CA PHE A 344 26.10 55.32 -22.75
C PHE A 344 26.54 56.75 -23.13
N PRO A 345 26.83 57.64 -22.17
CA PRO A 345 27.38 58.97 -22.45
C PRO A 345 28.82 58.90 -22.97
N GLU A 346 29.14 59.68 -24.00
CA GLU A 346 30.49 59.72 -24.61
C GLU A 346 31.54 60.47 -23.77
N ASP A 347 31.10 61.30 -22.82
CA ASP A 347 31.98 62.11 -21.96
C ASP A 347 32.50 61.30 -20.76
N VAL A 348 33.83 61.18 -20.63
CA VAL A 348 34.50 60.42 -19.55
C VAL A 348 34.12 60.92 -18.14
N SER A 349 33.97 62.23 -17.95
CA SER A 349 33.59 62.81 -16.66
C SER A 349 32.13 62.49 -16.29
N ARG A 350 31.22 62.50 -17.27
CA ARG A 350 29.82 62.11 -17.08
C ARG A 350 29.66 60.61 -16.88
N GLN A 351 30.48 59.81 -17.56
CA GLN A 351 30.51 58.36 -17.38
C GLN A 351 30.87 57.98 -15.94
N LEU A 352 31.92 58.58 -15.37
CA LEU A 352 32.31 58.33 -13.98
C LEU A 352 31.19 58.73 -13.00
N HIS A 353 30.51 59.84 -13.25
CA HIS A 353 29.37 60.27 -12.45
C HIS A 353 28.20 59.28 -12.50
N VAL A 354 27.81 58.82 -13.69
CA VAL A 354 26.71 57.85 -13.86
C VAL A 354 27.05 56.50 -13.22
N VAL A 355 28.31 56.04 -13.35
CA VAL A 355 28.74 54.79 -12.69
C VAL A 355 28.66 54.92 -11.16
N GLN A 356 29.09 56.05 -10.60
CA GLN A 356 28.99 56.31 -9.16
C GLN A 356 27.52 56.34 -8.70
N GLU A 357 26.67 57.08 -9.41
CA GLU A 357 25.22 57.19 -9.13
C GLU A 357 24.50 55.83 -9.19
N VAL A 358 24.78 55.03 -10.22
CA VAL A 358 24.23 53.66 -10.36
C VAL A 358 24.75 52.76 -9.24
N SER A 359 26.03 52.85 -8.88
CA SER A 359 26.59 52.03 -7.80
C SER A 359 26.00 52.36 -6.42
N GLU A 360 25.75 53.64 -6.14
CA GLU A 360 25.10 54.09 -4.92
C GLU A 360 23.65 53.61 -4.88
N SER A 361 22.92 53.75 -6.00
CA SER A 361 21.53 53.29 -6.13
C SER A 361 21.41 51.78 -5.93
N ILE A 362 22.32 50.98 -6.49
CA ILE A 362 22.37 49.53 -6.31
C ILE A 362 22.55 49.18 -4.83
N SER A 363 23.46 49.87 -4.13
CA SER A 363 23.70 49.65 -2.69
C SER A 363 22.46 49.97 -1.86
N GLN A 364 21.79 51.10 -2.14
CA GLN A 364 20.57 51.52 -1.45
C GLN A 364 19.40 50.55 -1.71
N LEU A 365 19.19 50.14 -2.96
CA LEU A 365 18.16 49.14 -3.31
C LEU A 365 18.45 47.80 -2.66
N LYS A 366 19.71 47.37 -2.63
CA LYS A 366 20.10 46.10 -1.99
C LYS A 366 19.78 46.11 -0.50
N ALA A 367 20.13 47.19 0.20
CA ALA A 367 19.78 47.34 1.62
C ALA A 367 18.26 47.33 1.84
N THR A 368 17.50 47.96 0.95
CA THR A 368 16.02 47.99 1.02
C THR A 368 15.41 46.61 0.78
N ILE A 369 15.93 45.84 -0.19
CA ILE A 369 15.51 44.46 -0.47
C ILE A 369 15.83 43.56 0.72
N ASP A 370 17.02 43.68 1.30
CA ASP A 370 17.43 42.88 2.46
C ASP A 370 16.56 43.18 3.69
N LEU A 371 16.19 44.45 3.90
CA LEU A 371 15.21 44.84 4.93
C LEU A 371 13.80 44.29 4.64
N GLY A 372 13.36 44.34 3.39
CA GLY A 372 12.06 43.79 2.97
C GLY A 372 11.98 42.28 3.14
N LEU A 373 13.04 41.55 2.79
CA LEU A 373 13.15 40.11 3.01
C LEU A 373 13.14 39.77 4.50
N ALA A 374 13.89 40.51 5.33
CA ALA A 374 13.88 40.30 6.78
C ALA A 374 12.50 40.55 7.41
N HIS A 375 11.78 41.58 6.93
CA HIS A 375 10.42 41.86 7.38
C HIS A 375 9.45 40.73 7.00
N ARG A 376 9.49 40.28 5.74
CA ARG A 376 8.73 39.12 5.25
C ARG A 376 9.02 37.87 6.08
N ASP A 377 10.29 37.59 6.36
CA ASP A 377 10.69 36.43 7.15
C ASP A 377 10.22 36.52 8.61
N SER A 378 10.14 37.74 9.17
CA SER A 378 9.58 37.96 10.51
C SER A 378 8.08 37.63 10.56
N ILE A 379 7.32 38.05 9.54
CA ILE A 379 5.88 37.73 9.41
C ILE A 379 5.70 36.22 9.21
N LEU A 380 6.49 35.60 8.35
CA LEU A 380 6.40 34.16 8.13
C LEU A 380 6.74 33.35 9.39
N LYS A 381 7.66 33.82 10.23
CA LYS A 381 7.98 33.18 11.52
C LYS A 381 6.84 33.30 12.54
N SER A 382 6.11 34.42 12.59
CA SER A 382 4.93 34.51 13.47
C SER A 382 3.78 33.66 12.98
N ILE A 383 3.60 33.55 11.65
CA ILE A 383 2.61 32.63 11.06
C ILE A 383 2.98 31.18 11.35
N ALA A 384 4.26 30.81 11.26
CA ALA A 384 4.72 29.44 11.42
C ALA A 384 4.44 28.84 12.82
N SER A 385 4.33 29.67 13.87
CA SER A 385 3.99 29.18 15.22
C SER A 385 2.54 28.75 15.36
N ASP A 386 1.63 29.46 14.67
CA ASP A 386 0.18 29.34 14.86
C ASP A 386 -0.48 28.57 13.70
N PHE A 387 0.24 28.38 12.59
CA PHE A 387 -0.26 27.76 11.36
C PHE A 387 -0.92 26.40 11.60
N GLU A 388 -0.32 25.53 12.41
CA GLU A 388 -0.83 24.18 12.65
C GLU A 388 -2.18 24.20 13.38
N GLN A 389 -2.35 25.11 14.33
CA GLN A 389 -3.62 25.32 15.05
C GLN A 389 -4.70 25.83 14.09
N TRP A 390 -4.38 26.80 13.23
CA TRP A 390 -5.31 27.33 12.23
C TRP A 390 -5.72 26.28 11.21
N ASN A 391 -4.78 25.44 10.78
CA ASN A 391 -5.02 24.33 9.87
C ASN A 391 -5.96 23.29 10.48
N HIS A 392 -5.69 22.86 11.72
CA HIS A 392 -6.58 21.94 12.45
C HIS A 392 -7.98 22.53 12.63
N LEU A 393 -8.11 23.79 13.01
CA LEU A 393 -9.41 24.44 13.19
C LEU A 393 -10.20 24.52 11.88
N ALA A 394 -9.56 24.95 10.79
CA ALA A 394 -10.20 25.03 9.47
C ALA A 394 -10.64 23.65 8.94
N LYS A 395 -9.81 22.62 9.13
CA LYS A 395 -10.14 21.22 8.77
C LYS A 395 -11.32 20.71 9.61
N ARG A 396 -11.30 20.94 10.93
CA ARG A 396 -12.38 20.55 11.86
C ARG A 396 -13.72 21.18 11.46
N GLU A 397 -13.75 22.48 11.23
CA GLU A 397 -14.96 23.21 10.84
C GLU A 397 -15.50 22.77 9.47
N LYS A 398 -14.63 22.59 8.47
CA LYS A 398 -15.01 22.05 7.15
C LYS A 398 -15.72 20.70 7.29
N ALA A 399 -15.21 19.81 8.16
CA ALA A 399 -15.77 18.49 8.39
C ALA A 399 -17.12 18.52 9.13
N ILE A 400 -17.28 19.43 10.10
CA ILE A 400 -18.56 19.66 10.80
C ILE A 400 -19.62 20.11 9.80
N TYR A 401 -19.34 21.13 8.98
CA TYR A 401 -20.30 21.62 7.98
C TYR A 401 -20.58 20.59 6.89
N HIS A 402 -19.59 19.82 6.46
CA HIS A 402 -19.81 18.72 5.53
C HIS A 402 -20.79 17.69 6.09
N THR A 403 -20.64 17.34 7.37
CA THR A 403 -21.53 16.40 8.06
C THR A 403 -22.94 16.97 8.26
N LEU A 404 -23.07 18.23 8.65
CA LEU A 404 -24.36 18.94 8.71
C LEU A 404 -25.07 18.95 7.36
N ASN A 405 -24.32 18.99 6.25
CA ASN A 405 -24.85 18.98 4.89
C ASN A 405 -25.40 17.61 4.44
N MET A 406 -25.03 16.53 5.14
CA MET A 406 -25.61 15.18 4.94
C MET A 406 -26.95 15.02 5.66
N LEU A 407 -27.22 15.83 6.69
CA LEU A 407 -28.46 15.80 7.46
C LEU A 407 -29.62 16.41 6.68
N SER A 408 -30.82 15.86 6.85
CA SER A 408 -32.03 16.45 6.30
C SER A 408 -32.53 17.59 7.21
N VAL A 409 -32.97 18.69 6.60
CA VAL A 409 -33.51 19.84 7.33
C VAL A 409 -35.03 19.80 7.29
N ASP A 410 -35.68 19.67 8.44
CA ASP A 410 -37.12 19.82 8.56
C ASP A 410 -37.45 21.30 8.79
N VAL A 411 -37.93 21.95 7.73
CA VAL A 411 -38.28 23.39 7.72
C VAL A 411 -39.40 23.70 8.71
N THR A 412 -40.29 22.74 8.98
CA THR A 412 -41.47 22.97 9.83
C THR A 412 -41.11 23.02 11.32
N LYS A 413 -40.13 22.21 11.74
CA LYS A 413 -39.75 22.07 13.15
C LYS A 413 -38.45 22.79 13.52
N LYS A 414 -37.74 23.37 12.54
CA LYS A 414 -36.37 23.92 12.72
C LYS A 414 -35.43 22.88 13.37
N CYS A 415 -35.59 21.62 12.98
CA CYS A 415 -34.76 20.52 13.44
C CYS A 415 -34.04 19.89 12.24
N LEU A 416 -32.84 19.39 12.49
CA LEU A 416 -32.13 18.52 11.57
C LEU A 416 -32.39 17.08 11.96
N VAL A 417 -32.62 16.24 10.97
CA VAL A 417 -32.75 14.80 11.15
C VAL A 417 -31.55 14.14 10.48
N GLY A 418 -30.79 13.41 11.28
CA GLY A 418 -29.66 12.60 10.84
C GLY A 418 -29.97 11.12 11.02
N GLU A 419 -29.65 10.33 10.02
CA GLU A 419 -29.61 8.87 10.16
C GLU A 419 -28.16 8.42 10.09
N GLY A 420 -27.80 7.45 10.92
CA GLY A 420 -26.45 6.94 10.96
C GLY A 420 -26.33 5.58 11.62
N TRP A 421 -25.31 4.85 11.21
CA TRP A 421 -24.95 3.57 11.81
C TRP A 421 -24.11 3.81 13.05
N SER A 422 -24.46 3.12 14.13
CA SER A 422 -23.68 3.10 15.37
C SER A 422 -23.58 1.68 15.92
N PRO A 423 -22.45 1.33 16.57
CA PRO A 423 -22.35 0.09 17.31
C PRO A 423 -23.33 0.05 18.50
N VAL A 424 -23.92 -1.11 18.78
CA VAL A 424 -24.91 -1.26 19.86
C VAL A 424 -24.32 -0.88 21.24
N PHE A 425 -23.04 -1.18 21.47
CA PHE A 425 -22.35 -0.83 22.72
C PHE A 425 -22.13 0.67 22.92
N ALA A 426 -22.09 1.46 21.84
CA ALA A 426 -21.80 2.88 21.86
C ALA A 426 -23.03 3.76 22.15
N SER A 427 -24.23 3.19 22.12
CA SER A 427 -25.50 3.90 22.31
C SER A 427 -25.54 4.80 23.55
N ILE A 428 -25.02 4.31 24.68
CA ILE A 428 -24.98 5.07 25.96
C ILE A 428 -24.03 6.26 25.86
N GLN A 429 -22.87 6.08 25.23
CA GLN A 429 -21.87 7.14 25.08
C GLN A 429 -22.38 8.27 24.17
N ILE A 430 -23.08 7.90 23.10
CA ILE A 430 -23.71 8.85 22.18
C ILE A 430 -24.80 9.65 22.90
N GLN A 431 -25.67 9.00 23.68
CA GLN A 431 -26.73 9.68 24.43
C GLN A 431 -26.16 10.67 25.45
N ASP A 432 -25.07 10.33 26.14
CA ASP A 432 -24.40 11.24 27.07
C ASP A 432 -23.82 12.47 26.34
N ALA A 433 -23.17 12.29 25.19
CA ALA A 433 -22.66 13.42 24.40
C ALA A 433 -23.78 14.32 23.86
N LEU A 434 -24.90 13.74 23.44
CA LEU A 434 -26.10 14.47 23.00
C LEU A 434 -26.69 15.31 24.13
N GLN A 435 -26.72 14.78 25.35
CA GLN A 435 -27.17 15.51 26.54
C GLN A 435 -26.21 16.65 26.88
N ARG A 436 -24.89 16.42 26.85
CA ARG A 436 -23.88 17.46 27.07
C ARG A 436 -24.00 18.61 26.07
N ALA A 437 -24.12 18.31 24.77
CA ALA A 437 -24.35 19.34 23.74
C ALA A 437 -25.60 20.19 24.00
N THR A 438 -26.68 19.57 24.49
CA THR A 438 -27.93 20.27 24.79
C THR A 438 -27.76 21.23 25.96
N VAL A 439 -27.04 20.82 27.01
CA VAL A 439 -26.77 21.66 28.19
C VAL A 439 -25.87 22.84 27.83
N ASP A 440 -24.79 22.60 27.09
CA ASP A 440 -23.81 23.63 26.76
C ASP A 440 -24.37 24.68 25.78
N SER A 441 -25.24 24.25 24.86
CA SER A 441 -25.96 25.16 23.95
C SER A 441 -27.10 25.96 24.62
N LYS A 442 -27.45 25.65 25.89
CA LYS A 442 -28.60 26.22 26.61
C LYS A 442 -29.93 26.07 25.85
N SER A 443 -30.03 25.07 24.98
CA SER A 443 -31.26 24.78 24.24
C SER A 443 -32.34 24.27 25.20
N GLN A 444 -33.56 24.78 25.05
CA GLN A 444 -34.72 24.29 25.81
C GLN A 444 -35.23 22.94 25.28
N VAL A 445 -34.91 22.60 24.03
CA VAL A 445 -35.34 21.37 23.36
C VAL A 445 -34.17 20.38 23.38
N GLY A 446 -34.40 19.19 23.92
CA GLY A 446 -33.43 18.10 23.92
C GLY A 446 -33.31 17.45 22.55
N SER A 447 -32.11 16.96 22.24
CA SER A 447 -31.91 16.06 21.09
C SER A 447 -32.54 14.70 21.36
N ILE A 448 -33.16 14.11 20.33
CA ILE A 448 -33.85 12.81 20.43
C ILE A 448 -32.99 11.77 19.72
N PHE A 449 -32.73 10.66 20.43
CA PHE A 449 -32.04 9.47 19.91
C PHE A 449 -33.05 8.34 19.77
N GLN A 450 -33.33 7.90 18.54
CA GLN A 450 -34.27 6.82 18.25
C GLN A 450 -33.57 5.71 17.47
N VAL A 451 -33.76 4.46 17.88
CA VAL A 451 -33.27 3.29 17.13
C VAL A 451 -34.30 2.91 16.06
N LEU A 452 -33.85 2.79 14.82
CA LEU A 452 -34.66 2.39 13.67
C LEU A 452 -34.36 0.93 13.31
N ASN A 453 -35.41 0.17 13.00
CA ASN A 453 -35.27 -1.16 12.42
C ASN A 453 -35.32 -1.06 10.91
N THR A 454 -34.18 -1.28 10.26
CA THR A 454 -34.06 -1.31 8.78
C THR A 454 -33.74 -2.71 8.28
N LYS A 455 -34.04 -2.96 7.00
CA LYS A 455 -33.62 -4.17 6.26
C LYS A 455 -32.32 -3.96 5.48
N GLU A 456 -31.78 -2.74 5.46
CA GLU A 456 -30.51 -2.43 4.80
C GLU A 456 -29.34 -3.14 5.48
N SER A 457 -28.31 -3.51 4.68
CA SER A 457 -27.10 -4.14 5.20
C SER A 457 -26.28 -3.13 6.02
N PRO A 458 -25.93 -3.43 7.28
CA PRO A 458 -25.10 -2.55 8.09
C PRO A 458 -23.63 -2.55 7.64
N PRO A 459 -22.86 -1.50 8.00
CA PRO A 459 -21.41 -1.50 7.80
C PRO A 459 -20.73 -2.53 8.69
N THR A 460 -19.56 -3.01 8.26
CA THR A 460 -18.76 -3.94 9.06
C THR A 460 -17.68 -3.22 9.83
N TYR A 461 -17.65 -3.48 11.13
CA TYR A 461 -16.65 -2.94 12.04
C TYR A 461 -15.98 -4.06 12.83
N PHE A 462 -14.65 -4.05 12.84
CA PHE A 462 -13.81 -4.91 13.66
C PHE A 462 -12.99 -4.03 14.59
N GLN A 463 -13.02 -4.32 15.89
CA GLN A 463 -12.16 -3.64 16.85
C GLN A 463 -10.72 -4.16 16.68
N THR A 464 -9.86 -3.33 16.09
CA THR A 464 -8.45 -3.67 15.87
C THR A 464 -7.58 -3.10 16.99
N ASN A 465 -6.64 -3.91 17.46
CA ASN A 465 -5.52 -3.46 18.27
C ASN A 465 -4.36 -3.05 17.37
N LYS A 466 -3.36 -2.36 17.92
CA LYS A 466 -2.10 -2.05 17.21
C LYS A 466 -1.46 -3.27 16.54
N PHE A 467 -1.63 -4.45 17.12
CA PHE A 467 -1.14 -5.72 16.58
C PHE A 467 -2.00 -6.26 15.43
N THR A 468 -3.33 -6.19 15.55
CA THR A 468 -4.26 -6.79 14.58
C THR A 468 -4.63 -5.87 13.44
N SER A 469 -4.39 -4.56 13.55
CA SER A 469 -4.70 -3.58 12.50
C SER A 469 -4.01 -3.91 11.18
N ALA A 470 -2.72 -4.20 11.20
CA ALA A 470 -1.95 -4.52 9.99
C ALA A 470 -2.46 -5.80 9.29
N PHE A 471 -2.82 -6.83 10.06
CA PHE A 471 -3.40 -8.05 9.49
C PHE A 471 -4.81 -7.80 8.93
N GLN A 472 -5.59 -6.94 9.58
CA GLN A 472 -6.92 -6.58 9.12
C GLN A 472 -6.85 -5.75 7.83
N GLU A 473 -5.92 -4.80 7.71
CA GLU A 473 -5.71 -4.01 6.48
C GLU A 473 -5.34 -4.91 5.29
N ILE A 474 -4.50 -5.94 5.50
CA ILE A 474 -4.17 -6.94 4.47
C ILE A 474 -5.41 -7.73 4.02
N VAL A 475 -6.34 -8.01 4.94
CA VAL A 475 -7.60 -8.70 4.62
C VAL A 475 -8.56 -7.76 3.90
N ASP A 476 -8.77 -6.56 4.44
CA ASP A 476 -9.67 -5.53 3.88
C ASP A 476 -9.24 -5.12 2.46
N ALA A 477 -7.94 -5.19 2.15
CA ALA A 477 -7.40 -4.90 0.82
C ALA A 477 -7.87 -5.89 -0.27
N TYR A 478 -8.26 -7.11 0.10
CA TYR A 478 -8.86 -8.07 -0.85
C TYR A 478 -10.34 -7.75 -1.09
N GLY A 479 -11.06 -7.40 -0.03
CA GLY A 479 -12.46 -7.06 -0.02
C GLY A 479 -12.94 -6.95 1.41
N VAL A 480 -14.01 -6.19 1.66
CA VAL A 480 -14.53 -5.99 3.02
C VAL A 480 -15.55 -7.08 3.37
N ALA A 481 -15.43 -7.65 4.56
CA ALA A 481 -16.26 -8.76 4.99
C ALA A 481 -17.73 -8.36 5.01
N LYS A 482 -18.64 -9.30 4.78
CA LYS A 482 -20.07 -9.06 4.94
C LYS A 482 -20.44 -8.94 6.42
N TYR A 483 -21.55 -8.25 6.69
CA TYR A 483 -22.02 -8.05 8.06
C TYR A 483 -22.26 -9.38 8.81
N GLN A 484 -21.62 -9.51 9.97
CA GLN A 484 -21.56 -10.69 10.85
C GLN A 484 -20.96 -11.97 10.23
N GLU A 485 -20.24 -11.83 9.12
CA GLU A 485 -19.42 -12.89 8.55
C GLU A 485 -18.21 -13.18 9.43
N ALA A 486 -17.71 -14.43 9.38
CA ALA A 486 -16.49 -14.79 10.10
C ALA A 486 -15.26 -14.09 9.51
N ASN A 487 -14.51 -13.40 10.35
CA ASN A 487 -13.31 -12.68 9.97
C ASN A 487 -12.17 -13.65 9.62
N PRO A 488 -11.63 -13.65 8.39
CA PRO A 488 -10.46 -14.46 8.04
C PRO A 488 -9.19 -13.99 8.79
N GLY A 489 -9.14 -12.72 9.22
CA GLY A 489 -7.98 -12.10 9.87
C GLY A 489 -7.48 -12.85 11.09
N VAL A 490 -8.37 -13.46 11.89
CA VAL A 490 -7.98 -14.21 13.10
C VAL A 490 -7.07 -15.39 12.77
N PHE A 491 -7.37 -16.12 11.70
CA PHE A 491 -6.54 -17.23 11.24
C PHE A 491 -5.29 -16.72 10.53
N THR A 492 -5.45 -15.68 9.69
CA THR A 492 -4.35 -15.05 8.96
C THR A 492 -3.22 -14.62 9.89
N ILE A 493 -3.50 -14.13 11.12
CA ILE A 493 -2.45 -13.77 12.10
C ILE A 493 -1.41 -14.88 12.32
N VAL A 494 -1.81 -16.15 12.26
CA VAL A 494 -0.93 -17.30 12.49
C VAL A 494 -0.57 -18.00 11.17
N THR A 495 -1.55 -18.27 10.32
CA THR A 495 -1.34 -19.05 9.09
C THR A 495 -0.51 -18.29 8.07
N PHE A 496 -0.63 -16.96 7.98
CA PHE A 496 0.11 -16.16 7.02
C PHE A 496 1.62 -16.17 7.30
N PRO A 497 2.09 -15.78 8.50
CA PRO A 497 3.50 -15.90 8.85
C PRO A 497 4.05 -17.33 8.74
N PHE A 498 3.23 -18.33 9.04
CA PHE A 498 3.64 -19.73 8.97
C PHE A 498 3.88 -20.21 7.53
N LEU A 499 2.99 -19.90 6.58
CA LEU A 499 3.20 -20.25 5.16
C LEU A 499 4.40 -19.50 4.57
N PHE A 500 4.56 -18.22 4.94
CA PHE A 500 5.75 -17.46 4.59
C PHE A 500 7.02 -18.17 5.09
N ALA A 501 7.03 -18.61 6.35
CA ALA A 501 8.18 -19.29 6.95
C ALA A 501 8.52 -20.62 6.28
N VAL A 502 7.54 -21.34 5.74
CA VAL A 502 7.79 -22.58 4.97
C VAL A 502 8.52 -22.28 3.65
N MET A 503 8.21 -21.13 3.01
CA MET A 503 8.90 -20.64 1.82
C MET A 503 10.29 -20.07 2.15
N PHE A 504 10.38 -19.29 3.22
CA PHE A 504 11.59 -18.60 3.66
C PHE A 504 12.14 -19.26 4.93
N GLY A 505 12.63 -20.49 4.76
CA GLY A 505 13.05 -21.36 5.86
C GLY A 505 14.55 -21.32 6.14
N ASP A 506 15.08 -20.18 6.56
CA ASP A 506 16.46 -20.04 7.04
C ASP A 506 16.44 -19.26 8.36
N TRP A 507 17.00 -19.84 9.43
CA TRP A 507 16.95 -19.18 10.75
C TRP A 507 18.01 -18.08 10.89
N GLY A 508 19.08 -18.08 10.10
CA GLY A 508 20.05 -16.98 10.00
C GLY A 508 19.42 -15.75 9.37
N HIS A 509 18.78 -15.91 8.21
CA HIS A 509 18.02 -14.82 7.58
C HIS A 509 16.83 -14.37 8.45
N GLY A 510 16.13 -15.30 9.11
CA GLY A 510 15.07 -14.99 10.06
C GLY A 510 15.54 -14.12 11.23
N ILE A 511 16.75 -14.36 11.78
CA ILE A 511 17.35 -13.50 12.82
C ILE A 511 17.63 -12.09 12.27
N CYS A 512 18.13 -11.96 11.04
CA CYS A 512 18.35 -10.65 10.42
C CYS A 512 17.03 -9.86 10.27
N LEU A 513 15.96 -10.51 9.81
CA LEU A 513 14.62 -9.89 9.73
C LEU A 513 14.08 -9.52 11.12
N LEU A 514 14.31 -10.36 12.13
CA LEU A 514 13.90 -10.10 13.51
C LEU A 514 14.60 -8.86 14.07
N LEU A 515 15.92 -8.75 13.89
CA LEU A 515 16.72 -7.60 14.34
C LEU A 515 16.31 -6.31 13.65
N ALA A 516 16.11 -6.34 12.33
CA ALA A 516 15.64 -5.19 11.56
C ALA A 516 14.26 -4.70 12.06
N THR A 517 13.34 -5.63 12.30
CA THR A 517 11.98 -5.28 12.78
C THR A 517 12.00 -4.79 14.23
N LEU A 518 12.80 -5.40 15.10
CA LEU A 518 12.97 -4.96 16.47
C LEU A 518 13.50 -3.51 16.52
N TYR A 519 14.41 -3.15 15.62
CA TYR A 519 14.88 -1.78 15.48
C TYR A 519 13.75 -0.78 15.13
N LEU A 520 12.83 -1.16 14.23
CA LEU A 520 11.66 -0.33 13.90
C LEU A 520 10.72 -0.15 15.09
N ILE A 521 10.49 -1.22 15.87
CA ILE A 521 9.62 -1.17 17.05
C ILE A 521 10.25 -0.30 18.16
N ILE A 522 11.55 -0.42 18.41
CA ILE A 522 12.24 0.39 19.43
C ILE A 522 12.16 1.89 19.08
N ARG A 523 12.16 2.24 17.79
CA ARG A 523 12.07 3.64 17.33
C ARG A 523 10.65 4.11 16.98
N GLU A 524 9.61 3.39 17.41
CA GLU A 524 8.21 3.68 17.07
C GLU A 524 7.83 5.16 17.27
N LYS A 525 8.14 5.75 18.43
CA LYS A 525 7.78 7.16 18.73
C LYS A 525 8.46 8.18 17.82
N LYS A 526 9.68 7.90 17.37
CA LYS A 526 10.46 8.80 16.52
C LYS A 526 10.04 8.68 15.06
N LEU A 527 9.79 7.45 14.60
CA LEU A 527 9.33 7.19 13.23
C LEU A 527 7.88 7.63 13.02
N ALA A 528 7.00 7.45 14.02
CA ALA A 528 5.61 7.90 13.93
C ALA A 528 5.48 9.43 13.78
N SER A 529 6.45 10.20 14.27
CA SER A 529 6.48 11.66 14.13
C SER A 529 7.07 12.17 12.81
N GLN A 530 7.66 11.28 11.99
CA GLN A 530 8.31 11.66 10.74
C GLN A 530 7.50 11.12 9.56
N LYS A 531 7.30 11.96 8.53
CA LYS A 531 6.82 11.49 7.24
C LYS A 531 7.90 10.59 6.62
N LEU A 532 7.68 9.28 6.70
CA LEU A 532 8.50 8.28 6.03
C LEU A 532 8.05 8.20 4.56
N GLY A 533 8.96 7.93 3.63
CA GLY A 533 8.56 7.69 2.25
C GLY A 533 7.70 6.41 2.14
N ASP A 534 6.91 6.29 1.06
CA ASP A 534 5.84 5.30 0.87
C ASP A 534 6.25 3.86 1.25
N MET A 535 7.44 3.41 0.81
CA MET A 535 7.93 2.06 1.09
C MET A 535 8.22 1.83 2.59
N MET A 536 8.77 2.85 3.25
CA MET A 536 9.14 2.78 4.66
C MET A 536 7.90 2.94 5.54
N GLU A 537 6.90 3.69 5.10
CA GLU A 537 5.58 3.75 5.75
C GLU A 537 4.86 2.40 5.68
N MET A 538 4.84 1.75 4.51
CA MET A 538 4.28 0.40 4.35
C MET A 538 4.97 -0.61 5.26
N MET A 539 6.31 -0.58 5.34
CA MET A 539 7.07 -1.46 6.24
C MET A 539 6.81 -1.13 7.72
N PHE A 540 6.58 0.14 8.07
CA PHE A 540 6.26 0.56 9.44
C PHE A 540 4.84 0.15 9.87
N GLY A 541 3.85 0.26 8.98
CA GLY A 541 2.50 -0.25 9.17
C GLY A 541 2.50 -1.77 9.40
N GLY A 542 3.28 -2.50 8.60
CA GLY A 542 3.42 -3.96 8.67
C GLY A 542 4.35 -4.50 9.77
N ARG A 543 4.86 -3.70 10.72
CA ARG A 543 5.90 -4.13 11.68
C ARG A 543 5.57 -5.38 12.48
N TYR A 544 4.31 -5.54 12.89
CA TYR A 544 3.85 -6.70 13.66
C TYR A 544 3.66 -7.96 12.78
N VAL A 545 3.50 -7.78 11.48
CA VAL A 545 3.45 -8.89 10.52
C VAL A 545 4.86 -9.44 10.31
N ILE A 546 5.84 -8.56 10.11
CA ILE A 546 7.24 -8.94 9.85
C ILE A 546 7.86 -9.63 11.08
N ILE A 547 7.55 -9.19 12.30
CA ILE A 547 8.07 -9.87 13.52
C ILE A 547 7.54 -11.30 13.62
N MET A 548 6.25 -11.53 13.32
CA MET A 548 5.67 -12.87 13.32
C MET A 548 6.30 -13.74 12.23
N MET A 549 6.49 -13.18 11.02
CA MET A 549 7.17 -13.86 9.93
C MET A 549 8.61 -14.28 10.30
N ALA A 550 9.35 -13.40 10.97
CA ALA A 550 10.71 -13.68 11.42
C ALA A 550 10.75 -14.80 12.47
N VAL A 551 9.86 -14.77 13.47
CA VAL A 551 9.78 -15.82 14.50
C VAL A 551 9.44 -17.18 13.90
N PHE A 552 8.46 -17.24 12.98
CA PHE A 552 8.13 -18.50 12.31
C PHE A 552 9.23 -18.95 11.34
N SER A 553 9.92 -18.04 10.66
CA SER A 553 11.05 -18.35 9.78
C SER A 553 12.22 -18.95 10.56
N ILE A 554 12.50 -18.46 11.78
CA ILE A 554 13.46 -19.09 12.69
C ILE A 554 13.01 -20.51 13.05
N TYR A 555 11.72 -20.70 13.36
CA TYR A 555 11.19 -22.01 13.69
C TYR A 555 11.30 -23.02 12.52
N THR A 556 10.91 -22.63 11.31
CA THR A 556 11.02 -23.49 10.12
C THR A 556 12.47 -23.68 9.68
N GLY A 557 13.32 -22.67 9.80
CA GLY A 557 14.75 -22.76 9.54
C GLY A 557 15.46 -23.75 10.47
N LEU A 558 15.03 -23.84 11.74
CA LEU A 558 15.51 -24.89 12.66
C LEU A 558 14.97 -26.29 12.27
N ILE A 559 13.77 -26.40 11.69
CA ILE A 559 13.25 -27.67 11.17
C ILE A 559 14.05 -28.13 9.93
N TYR A 560 14.35 -27.22 9.01
CA TYR A 560 15.19 -27.54 7.84
C TYR A 560 16.66 -27.72 8.20
N ASN A 561 17.09 -27.15 9.34
CA ASN A 561 18.46 -27.17 9.83
C ASN A 561 19.44 -26.48 8.87
N GLU A 562 19.04 -25.32 8.33
CA GLU A 562 19.81 -24.50 7.39
C GLU A 562 20.13 -23.14 8.03
N PHE A 563 21.42 -22.81 8.19
CA PHE A 563 21.89 -21.48 8.63
C PHE A 563 22.83 -20.89 7.56
N PHE A 564 22.39 -19.91 6.78
CA PHE A 564 23.17 -19.40 5.64
C PHE A 564 23.76 -20.54 4.79
N SER A 565 22.95 -21.58 4.53
CA SER A 565 23.34 -22.82 3.82
C SER A 565 24.38 -23.71 4.50
N VAL A 566 24.55 -23.60 5.82
CA VAL A 566 25.40 -24.48 6.63
C VAL A 566 24.56 -25.26 7.63
N PRO A 567 24.73 -26.60 7.73
CA PRO A 567 24.01 -27.42 8.70
C PRO A 567 24.66 -27.34 10.09
N PHE A 568 23.87 -27.49 11.15
CA PHE A 568 24.37 -27.57 12.54
C PHE A 568 23.97 -28.88 13.23
N GLU A 569 24.89 -29.46 14.02
CA GLU A 569 24.60 -30.62 14.88
C GLU A 569 23.99 -30.19 16.24
N LEU A 570 22.91 -29.39 16.21
CA LEU A 570 22.40 -28.71 17.42
C LEU A 570 21.71 -29.66 18.42
N PHE A 571 20.94 -30.64 17.95
CA PHE A 571 20.05 -31.49 18.77
C PHE A 571 20.56 -32.92 19.01
N GLY A 572 21.78 -33.24 18.57
CA GLY A 572 22.41 -34.55 18.74
C GLY A 572 23.31 -34.93 17.58
N LYS A 573 23.94 -36.11 17.70
CA LYS A 573 24.73 -36.68 16.61
C LYS A 573 23.80 -37.31 15.56
N SER A 574 24.20 -37.26 14.29
CA SER A 574 23.46 -37.81 13.15
C SER A 574 23.01 -39.27 13.34
N ALA A 575 21.87 -39.60 12.73
CA ALA A 575 21.34 -40.96 12.66
C ALA A 575 22.16 -41.83 11.70
N TYR A 576 22.78 -41.19 10.71
CA TYR A 576 23.63 -41.80 9.69
C TYR A 576 25.10 -41.64 10.03
N ALA A 577 25.85 -42.72 9.91
CA ALA A 577 27.30 -42.70 10.03
C ALA A 577 27.93 -43.47 8.86
N CYS A 578 29.12 -43.04 8.47
CA CYS A 578 29.92 -43.74 7.48
C CYS A 578 30.39 -45.09 8.02
N ARG A 579 30.25 -46.14 7.19
CA ARG A 579 30.69 -47.50 7.53
C ARG A 579 32.21 -47.60 7.69
N ASP A 580 32.95 -46.90 6.83
CA ASP A 580 34.42 -46.90 6.73
C ASP A 580 34.96 -45.46 6.61
N PRO A 581 36.22 -45.18 7.03
CA PRO A 581 36.83 -43.87 6.89
C PRO A 581 37.06 -43.42 5.43
N SER A 582 36.97 -44.34 4.45
CA SER A 582 37.01 -44.05 3.01
C SER A 582 35.64 -43.73 2.39
N CYS A 583 34.62 -43.52 3.23
CA CYS A 583 33.23 -43.25 2.82
C CYS A 583 33.04 -41.87 2.15
N SER A 584 33.97 -40.92 2.35
CA SER A 584 33.91 -39.60 1.69
C SER A 584 34.01 -39.67 0.16
N ASP A 585 34.70 -40.68 -0.36
CA ASP A 585 35.05 -40.81 -1.79
C ASP A 585 34.26 -41.94 -2.48
N ALA A 586 33.42 -42.65 -1.73
CA ALA A 586 32.67 -43.81 -2.23
C ALA A 586 31.48 -43.38 -3.11
N THR A 587 31.38 -43.96 -4.31
CA THR A 587 30.28 -43.73 -5.28
C THR A 587 29.05 -44.61 -5.05
N THR A 588 29.11 -45.55 -4.09
CA THR A 588 28.00 -46.47 -3.68
C THR A 588 27.73 -46.39 -2.17
N ASP A 589 26.59 -46.95 -1.72
CA ASP A 589 26.00 -46.91 -0.36
C ASP A 589 27.00 -46.80 0.82
N GLY A 590 27.41 -45.57 1.14
CA GLY A 590 28.35 -45.28 2.23
C GLY A 590 27.69 -44.94 3.58
N LEU A 591 26.47 -44.40 3.55
CA LEU A 591 25.74 -43.95 4.75
C LEU A 591 24.81 -45.05 5.25
N ILE A 592 25.10 -45.59 6.42
CA ILE A 592 24.24 -46.56 7.10
C ILE A 592 23.53 -45.86 8.26
N LYS A 593 22.26 -46.18 8.48
CA LYS A 593 21.53 -45.75 9.66
C LYS A 593 22.05 -46.53 10.88
N VAL A 594 22.89 -45.90 11.68
CA VAL A 594 23.55 -46.52 12.85
C VAL A 594 22.81 -46.17 14.15
N ARG A 595 22.11 -45.04 14.19
CA ARG A 595 21.39 -44.55 15.40
C ARG A 595 19.90 -44.35 15.14
N GLY A 596 19.18 -44.07 16.23
CA GLY A 596 17.78 -43.65 16.20
C GLY A 596 17.59 -42.38 15.34
N THR A 597 16.35 -42.11 14.96
CA THR A 597 15.98 -40.92 14.16
C THR A 597 16.40 -39.63 14.85
N TYR A 598 16.80 -38.64 14.05
CA TYR A 598 17.19 -37.32 14.56
C TYR A 598 16.03 -36.70 15.37
N PRO A 599 16.27 -36.16 16.58
CA PRO A 599 15.18 -35.73 17.46
C PRO A 599 14.35 -34.55 16.94
N PHE A 600 14.96 -33.60 16.22
CA PHE A 600 14.29 -32.38 15.78
C PHE A 600 14.86 -31.88 14.45
N GLY A 601 14.02 -31.77 13.42
CA GLY A 601 14.43 -31.29 12.10
C GLY A 601 15.07 -32.33 11.20
N VAL A 602 15.70 -31.88 10.11
CA VAL A 602 16.40 -32.72 9.13
C VAL A 602 17.81 -33.06 9.65
N ASP A 603 18.25 -34.30 9.41
CA ASP A 603 19.57 -34.77 9.83
C ASP A 603 20.69 -34.01 9.08
N PRO A 604 21.65 -33.38 9.79
CA PRO A 604 22.76 -32.61 9.19
C PRO A 604 23.54 -33.34 8.09
N VAL A 605 23.67 -34.66 8.21
CA VAL A 605 24.52 -35.48 7.31
C VAL A 605 23.95 -35.57 5.89
N TRP A 606 22.67 -35.24 5.69
CA TRP A 606 22.12 -35.14 4.34
C TRP A 606 22.70 -33.98 3.55
N HIS A 607 23.11 -32.90 4.23
CA HIS A 607 23.65 -31.71 3.59
C HIS A 607 25.10 -31.98 3.12
N GLY A 608 25.37 -31.74 1.84
CA GLY A 608 26.64 -32.09 1.18
C GLY A 608 26.66 -33.50 0.60
N SER A 609 25.58 -34.28 0.71
CA SER A 609 25.45 -35.58 0.04
C SER A 609 24.94 -35.42 -1.40
N ARG A 610 25.36 -36.28 -2.33
CA ARG A 610 24.85 -36.26 -3.72
C ARG A 610 23.34 -36.56 -3.81
N SER A 611 22.77 -37.18 -2.78
CA SER A 611 21.35 -37.51 -2.64
C SER A 611 20.52 -36.48 -1.88
N GLU A 612 21.09 -35.33 -1.53
CA GLU A 612 20.41 -34.25 -0.82
C GLU A 612 19.20 -33.72 -1.58
N LEU A 613 19.40 -33.27 -2.82
CA LEU A 613 18.37 -32.63 -3.62
C LEU A 613 17.16 -33.55 -3.89
N PRO A 614 17.33 -34.84 -4.27
CA PRO A 614 16.20 -35.76 -4.40
C PRO A 614 15.43 -35.98 -3.09
N PHE A 615 16.13 -36.00 -1.94
CA PHE A 615 15.51 -36.18 -0.63
C PHE A 615 14.72 -34.94 -0.20
N LEU A 616 15.34 -33.76 -0.22
CA LEU A 616 14.71 -32.49 0.16
C LEU A 616 13.55 -32.14 -0.78
N ASN A 617 13.69 -32.39 -2.09
CA ASN A 617 12.61 -32.20 -3.05
C ASN A 617 11.39 -33.07 -2.68
N SER A 618 11.60 -34.37 -2.46
CA SER A 618 10.52 -35.29 -2.07
C SER A 618 9.85 -34.90 -0.74
N LEU A 619 10.63 -34.42 0.24
CA LEU A 619 10.13 -33.98 1.53
C LEU A 619 9.31 -32.68 1.42
N LYS A 620 9.91 -31.61 0.88
CA LYS A 620 9.31 -30.28 0.78
C LYS A 620 8.05 -30.29 -0.11
N MET A 621 8.06 -31.05 -1.20
CA MET A 621 6.88 -31.23 -2.07
C MET A 621 5.71 -31.88 -1.33
N LYS A 622 5.95 -32.97 -0.57
CA LYS A 622 4.90 -33.65 0.20
C LYS A 622 4.39 -32.80 1.36
N MET A 623 5.27 -32.08 2.04
CA MET A 623 4.92 -31.15 3.11
C MET A 623 4.01 -30.02 2.59
N SER A 624 4.33 -29.45 1.42
CA SER A 624 3.52 -28.44 0.74
C SER A 624 2.09 -28.92 0.46
N ILE A 625 1.93 -30.14 -0.06
CA ILE A 625 0.60 -30.73 -0.31
C ILE A 625 -0.17 -30.93 1.01
N LEU A 626 0.46 -31.47 2.05
CA LEU A 626 -0.19 -31.68 3.35
C LEU A 626 -0.68 -30.36 3.97
N LEU A 627 0.16 -29.32 3.95
CA LEU A 627 -0.20 -28.00 4.45
C LEU A 627 -1.31 -27.35 3.63
N GLY A 628 -1.27 -27.47 2.30
CA GLY A 628 -2.32 -26.95 1.43
C GLY A 628 -3.67 -27.59 1.68
N VAL A 629 -3.73 -28.93 1.73
CA VAL A 629 -4.98 -29.66 2.01
C VAL A 629 -5.51 -29.34 3.41
N ALA A 630 -4.64 -29.21 4.41
CA ALA A 630 -5.05 -28.81 5.76
C ALA A 630 -5.65 -27.40 5.78
N GLN A 631 -5.01 -26.42 5.13
CA GLN A 631 -5.50 -25.04 5.09
C GLN A 631 -6.82 -24.92 4.31
N MET A 632 -6.95 -25.59 3.17
CA MET A 632 -8.21 -25.57 2.40
C MET A 632 -9.37 -26.23 3.17
N ASN A 633 -9.10 -27.34 3.88
CA ASN A 633 -10.10 -27.95 4.76
C ASN A 633 -10.53 -27.00 5.88
N LEU A 634 -9.60 -26.24 6.47
CA LEU A 634 -9.93 -25.20 7.46
C LEU A 634 -10.87 -24.14 6.86
N GLY A 635 -10.63 -23.69 5.61
CA GLY A 635 -11.50 -22.74 4.92
C GLY A 635 -12.93 -23.28 4.70
N ILE A 636 -13.08 -24.55 4.30
CA ILE A 636 -14.40 -25.19 4.14
C ILE A 636 -15.12 -25.30 5.49
N VAL A 637 -14.41 -25.60 6.57
CA VAL A 637 -14.97 -25.63 7.94
C VAL A 637 -15.46 -24.24 8.39
N MET A 638 -14.79 -23.16 7.98
CA MET A 638 -15.25 -21.79 8.24
C MET A 638 -16.58 -21.48 7.54
N SER A 639 -16.76 -21.96 6.31
CA SER A 639 -18.04 -21.85 5.59
C SER A 639 -19.20 -22.49 6.38
N TYR A 640 -18.95 -23.63 7.04
CA TYR A 640 -19.94 -24.25 7.94
C TYR A 640 -20.30 -23.37 9.14
N PHE A 641 -19.32 -22.74 9.78
CA PHE A 641 -19.58 -21.82 10.90
C PHE A 641 -20.37 -20.58 10.47
N ASN A 642 -20.14 -20.08 9.25
CA ASN A 642 -20.95 -19.01 8.66
C ASN A 642 -22.40 -19.48 8.43
N ALA A 643 -22.58 -20.61 7.74
CA ALA A 643 -23.91 -21.13 7.43
C ALA A 643 -24.74 -21.49 8.67
N LYS A 644 -24.09 -22.01 9.73
CA LYS A 644 -24.74 -22.32 11.01
C LYS A 644 -25.21 -21.05 11.73
N PHE A 645 -24.43 -19.97 11.67
CA PHE A 645 -24.76 -18.71 12.32
C PHE A 645 -25.93 -17.99 11.66
N PHE A 646 -25.93 -17.89 10.33
CA PHE A 646 -27.05 -17.34 9.56
C PHE A 646 -28.29 -18.25 9.55
N ARG A 647 -28.25 -19.40 10.24
CA ARG A 647 -29.32 -20.43 10.29
C ARG A 647 -29.79 -20.90 8.90
N ASN A 648 -28.90 -20.84 7.91
CA ASN A 648 -29.17 -21.27 6.54
C ASN A 648 -28.90 -22.76 6.37
N SER A 649 -29.83 -23.60 6.84
CA SER A 649 -29.71 -25.06 6.77
C SER A 649 -29.54 -25.60 5.35
N LEU A 650 -29.99 -24.86 4.33
CA LEU A 650 -29.85 -25.25 2.92
C LEU A 650 -28.39 -25.24 2.46
N ASN A 651 -27.64 -24.19 2.80
CA ASN A 651 -26.23 -24.09 2.44
C ASN A 651 -25.39 -25.15 3.18
N VAL A 652 -25.76 -25.50 4.42
CA VAL A 652 -25.09 -26.58 5.16
C VAL A 652 -25.22 -27.92 4.43
N TRP A 653 -26.44 -28.30 4.03
CA TRP A 653 -26.68 -29.62 3.43
C TRP A 653 -26.24 -29.73 1.98
N TYR A 654 -26.39 -28.66 1.19
CA TYR A 654 -26.20 -28.72 -0.27
C TYR A 654 -24.93 -28.04 -0.79
N GLN A 655 -24.23 -27.27 0.04
CA GLN A 655 -22.96 -26.62 -0.32
C GLN A 655 -21.81 -27.20 0.51
N PHE A 656 -21.89 -27.11 1.84
CA PHE A 656 -20.79 -27.54 2.72
C PHE A 656 -20.52 -29.07 2.68
N ILE A 657 -21.55 -29.90 2.88
CA ILE A 657 -21.36 -31.37 2.94
C ILE A 657 -20.77 -31.93 1.64
N PRO A 658 -21.32 -31.61 0.44
CA PRO A 658 -20.73 -32.10 -0.82
C PRO A 658 -19.31 -31.60 -1.05
N GLN A 659 -19.00 -30.33 -0.74
CA GLN A 659 -17.66 -29.76 -0.86
C GLN A 659 -16.65 -30.50 0.03
N LEU A 660 -17.01 -30.79 1.28
CA LEU A 660 -16.14 -31.50 2.22
C LEU A 660 -15.89 -32.96 1.80
N ILE A 661 -16.93 -33.65 1.31
CA ILE A 661 -16.81 -35.02 0.79
C ILE A 661 -15.90 -35.03 -0.44
N PHE A 662 -16.13 -34.13 -1.39
CA PHE A 662 -15.33 -34.03 -2.61
C PHE A 662 -13.84 -33.82 -2.30
N MET A 663 -13.51 -32.80 -1.48
CA MET A 663 -12.12 -32.44 -1.18
C MET A 663 -11.40 -33.56 -0.40
N ASN A 664 -12.04 -34.15 0.62
CA ASN A 664 -11.42 -35.22 1.40
C ASN A 664 -11.31 -36.56 0.66
N SER A 665 -12.25 -36.86 -0.24
CA SER A 665 -12.23 -38.11 -1.01
C SER A 665 -11.03 -38.22 -1.96
N LEU A 666 -10.57 -37.10 -2.52
CA LEU A 666 -9.44 -37.05 -3.46
C LEU A 666 -8.14 -36.65 -2.76
N PHE A 667 -8.07 -35.41 -2.26
CA PHE A 667 -6.83 -34.83 -1.75
C PHE A 667 -6.59 -35.14 -0.27
N GLY A 668 -7.66 -35.32 0.52
CA GLY A 668 -7.56 -35.87 1.87
C GLY A 668 -7.01 -37.31 1.84
N TYR A 669 -7.46 -38.12 0.89
CA TYR A 669 -6.92 -39.46 0.66
C TYR A 669 -5.45 -39.44 0.24
N LEU A 670 -5.05 -38.56 -0.68
CA LEU A 670 -3.63 -38.36 -1.03
C LEU A 670 -2.78 -38.03 0.19
N SER A 671 -3.26 -37.13 1.04
CA SER A 671 -2.59 -36.73 2.29
C SER A 671 -2.41 -37.92 3.24
N LEU A 672 -3.45 -38.75 3.38
CA LEU A 672 -3.40 -39.98 4.17
C LEU A 672 -2.42 -41.01 3.60
N LEU A 673 -2.35 -41.16 2.26
CA LEU A 673 -1.37 -42.04 1.62
C LEU A 673 0.08 -41.58 1.85
N ILE A 674 0.34 -40.27 1.87
CA ILE A 674 1.67 -39.73 2.19
C ILE A 674 2.08 -40.13 3.61
N ILE A 675 1.17 -39.97 4.59
CA ILE A 675 1.43 -40.32 5.99
C ILE A 675 1.65 -41.82 6.15
N ILE A 676 0.80 -42.66 5.54
CA ILE A 676 0.96 -44.12 5.58
C ILE A 676 2.29 -44.55 4.95
N LYS A 677 2.69 -43.92 3.83
CA LYS A 677 3.98 -44.19 3.20
C LYS A 677 5.14 -43.88 4.14
N TRP A 678 5.09 -42.77 4.87
CA TRP A 678 6.10 -42.42 5.87
C TRP A 678 6.13 -43.38 7.06
N CYS A 679 4.99 -43.88 7.52
CA CYS A 679 4.94 -44.86 8.61
C CYS A 679 5.42 -46.27 8.19
N THR A 680 5.14 -46.68 6.95
CA THR A 680 5.38 -48.05 6.46
C THR A 680 6.76 -48.20 5.80
N GLY A 681 7.35 -47.10 5.30
CA GLY A 681 8.64 -47.12 4.61
C GLY A 681 8.61 -47.80 3.23
N SER A 682 7.42 -47.95 2.62
CA SER A 682 7.25 -48.61 1.31
C SER A 682 7.79 -47.76 0.14
N LYS A 683 8.31 -48.43 -0.90
CA LYS A 683 8.84 -47.81 -2.13
C LYS A 683 7.78 -47.41 -3.16
N ALA A 684 6.49 -47.64 -2.88
CA ALA A 684 5.40 -47.41 -3.83
C ALA A 684 5.29 -45.96 -4.34
N ASP A 685 4.96 -45.79 -5.62
CA ASP A 685 4.86 -44.48 -6.28
C ASP A 685 3.47 -43.86 -6.14
N LEU A 686 3.36 -42.81 -5.32
CA LEU A 686 2.09 -42.14 -4.99
C LEU A 686 1.38 -41.52 -6.21
N TYR A 687 2.13 -40.95 -7.16
CA TYR A 687 1.54 -40.32 -8.34
C TYR A 687 0.89 -41.34 -9.27
N HIS A 688 1.55 -42.48 -9.50
CA HIS A 688 0.97 -43.58 -10.27
C HIS A 688 -0.31 -44.10 -9.60
N VAL A 689 -0.29 -44.28 -8.27
CA VAL A 689 -1.49 -44.69 -7.51
C VAL A 689 -2.66 -43.72 -7.70
N MET A 690 -2.39 -42.42 -7.74
CA MET A 690 -3.44 -41.39 -7.90
C MET A 690 -3.92 -41.25 -9.36
N ILE A 691 -3.04 -41.36 -10.36
CA ILE A 691 -3.42 -41.34 -11.77
C ILE A 691 -4.27 -42.57 -12.11
N TYR A 692 -3.83 -43.76 -11.68
CA TYR A 692 -4.59 -44.99 -11.91
C TYR A 692 -5.93 -45.01 -11.18
N MET A 693 -6.06 -44.30 -10.05
CA MET A 693 -7.35 -44.13 -9.37
C MET A 693 -8.42 -43.51 -10.28
N PHE A 694 -8.06 -42.58 -11.16
CA PHE A 694 -9.00 -41.94 -12.09
C PHE A 694 -9.09 -42.64 -13.45
N LEU A 695 -7.96 -43.13 -13.98
CA LEU A 695 -7.89 -43.62 -15.36
C LEU A 695 -8.19 -45.12 -15.49
N SER A 696 -7.82 -45.95 -14.50
CA SER A 696 -8.08 -47.39 -14.50
C SER A 696 -8.31 -47.95 -13.08
N PRO A 697 -9.50 -47.71 -12.49
CA PRO A 697 -9.78 -48.03 -11.08
C PRO A 697 -9.81 -49.54 -10.75
N THR A 698 -9.78 -50.43 -11.75
CA THR A 698 -9.90 -51.88 -11.59
C THR A 698 -8.60 -52.67 -11.78
N ASP A 699 -7.50 -52.02 -12.16
CA ASP A 699 -6.24 -52.72 -12.44
C ASP A 699 -5.53 -53.19 -11.16
N GLU A 700 -4.71 -54.24 -11.29
CA GLU A 700 -3.93 -54.75 -10.17
C GLU A 700 -2.70 -53.89 -9.92
N LEU A 701 -2.65 -53.21 -8.76
CA LEU A 701 -1.55 -52.32 -8.40
C LEU A 701 -0.20 -53.02 -8.10
N GLY A 702 -0.07 -54.35 -8.25
CA GLY A 702 1.20 -55.08 -8.11
C GLY A 702 2.00 -54.67 -6.87
N GLU A 703 3.24 -54.21 -7.08
CA GLU A 703 4.16 -53.74 -6.02
C GLU A 703 3.75 -52.40 -5.35
N ASN A 704 2.71 -51.72 -5.85
CA ASN A 704 2.25 -50.42 -5.37
C ASN A 704 1.07 -50.49 -4.39
N GLN A 705 0.76 -51.68 -3.84
CA GLN A 705 -0.26 -51.83 -2.81
C GLN A 705 0.30 -51.41 -1.43
N LEU A 706 -0.25 -50.34 -0.84
CA LEU A 706 0.17 -49.84 0.49
C LEU A 706 -0.51 -50.59 1.65
N PHE A 707 -1.78 -50.96 1.50
CA PHE A 707 -2.55 -51.62 2.57
C PHE A 707 -3.59 -52.61 2.01
N PRO A 708 -4.02 -53.62 2.79
CA PRO A 708 -5.05 -54.56 2.36
C PRO A 708 -6.41 -53.84 2.19
N GLY A 709 -7.09 -54.05 1.07
CA GLY A 709 -8.38 -53.39 0.77
C GLY A 709 -8.28 -52.01 0.10
N GLN A 710 -7.10 -51.60 -0.38
CA GLN A 710 -6.90 -50.33 -1.08
C GLN A 710 -7.83 -50.17 -2.30
N LYS A 711 -8.03 -51.22 -3.10
CA LYS A 711 -8.91 -51.21 -4.29
C LYS A 711 -10.35 -50.84 -3.93
N THR A 712 -10.90 -51.47 -2.90
CA THR A 712 -12.28 -51.21 -2.45
C THR A 712 -12.44 -49.79 -1.91
N VAL A 713 -11.44 -49.27 -1.19
CA VAL A 713 -11.47 -47.89 -0.67
C VAL A 713 -11.42 -46.88 -1.81
N GLN A 714 -10.53 -47.06 -2.79
CA GLN A 714 -10.42 -46.16 -3.96
C GLN A 714 -11.72 -46.10 -4.76
N LEU A 715 -12.36 -47.25 -5.00
CA LEU A 715 -13.63 -47.31 -5.72
C LEU A 715 -14.76 -46.58 -4.97
N VAL A 716 -14.85 -46.77 -3.65
CA VAL A 716 -15.84 -46.08 -2.80
C VAL A 716 -15.60 -44.57 -2.78
N LEU A 717 -14.35 -44.13 -2.64
CA LEU A 717 -14.01 -42.71 -2.62
C LEU A 717 -14.28 -42.03 -3.97
N LEU A 718 -13.92 -42.68 -5.08
CA LEU A 718 -14.21 -42.16 -6.42
C LEU A 718 -15.71 -42.05 -6.67
N PHE A 719 -16.49 -43.04 -6.23
CA PHE A 719 -17.95 -43.00 -6.32
C PHE A 719 -18.54 -41.85 -5.50
N LEU A 720 -18.08 -41.65 -4.26
CA LEU A 720 -18.49 -40.51 -3.43
C LEU A 720 -18.15 -39.16 -4.06
N ALA A 721 -16.96 -39.04 -4.66
CA ALA A 721 -16.55 -37.84 -5.39
C ALA A 721 -17.50 -37.56 -6.56
N PHE A 722 -17.84 -38.56 -7.36
CA PHE A 722 -18.73 -38.40 -8.52
C PHE A 722 -20.16 -38.01 -8.12
N VAL A 723 -20.70 -38.63 -7.06
CA VAL A 723 -22.05 -38.32 -6.54
C VAL A 723 -22.14 -36.92 -5.94
N SER A 724 -21.04 -36.40 -5.39
CA SER A 724 -21.01 -35.06 -4.78
C SER A 724 -21.27 -33.92 -5.77
N VAL A 725 -20.92 -34.09 -7.06
CA VAL A 725 -21.07 -33.04 -8.08
C VAL A 725 -22.55 -32.78 -8.42
N PRO A 726 -23.38 -33.77 -8.79
CA PRO A 726 -24.82 -33.57 -8.97
C PRO A 726 -25.53 -33.13 -7.69
N TRP A 727 -25.06 -33.58 -6.52
CA TRP A 727 -25.64 -33.21 -5.22
C TRP A 727 -25.47 -31.72 -4.93
N MET A 728 -24.38 -31.08 -5.36
CA MET A 728 -24.22 -29.63 -5.17
C MET A 728 -25.03 -28.80 -6.18
N LEU A 729 -25.22 -29.29 -7.40
CA LEU A 729 -25.79 -28.51 -8.50
C LEU A 729 -27.33 -28.43 -8.45
N ILE A 730 -28.00 -29.56 -8.25
CA ILE A 730 -29.44 -29.71 -8.54
C ILE A 730 -30.36 -29.32 -7.37
N PRO A 731 -30.09 -29.75 -6.12
CA PRO A 731 -31.08 -29.60 -5.04
C PRO A 731 -31.32 -28.16 -4.58
N LYS A 732 -30.27 -27.32 -4.51
CA LYS A 732 -30.37 -25.93 -4.03
C LYS A 732 -31.30 -25.05 -4.88
N PRO A 733 -31.13 -24.94 -6.21
CA PRO A 733 -32.01 -24.11 -7.04
C PRO A 733 -33.45 -24.65 -7.07
N LEU A 734 -33.63 -25.97 -7.12
CA LEU A 734 -34.97 -26.58 -7.11
C LEU A 734 -35.72 -26.34 -5.80
N LEU A 735 -35.01 -26.37 -4.66
CA LEU A 735 -35.63 -26.11 -3.38
C LEU A 735 -35.98 -24.63 -3.20
N LEU A 736 -35.11 -23.71 -3.66
CA LEU A 736 -35.41 -22.28 -3.66
C LEU A 736 -36.62 -21.96 -4.54
N LYS A 737 -36.72 -22.57 -5.73
CA LYS A 737 -37.91 -22.47 -6.59
C LYS A 737 -39.16 -22.94 -5.87
N ARG A 738 -39.11 -24.11 -5.22
CA ARG A 738 -40.25 -24.66 -4.49
C ARG A 738 -40.68 -23.77 -3.31
N GLN A 739 -39.72 -23.17 -2.61
CA GLN A 739 -40.01 -22.21 -1.52
C GLN A 739 -40.63 -20.91 -2.04
N HIS A 740 -40.17 -20.42 -3.19
CA HIS A 740 -40.73 -19.24 -3.84
C HIS A 740 -42.17 -19.49 -4.32
N GLU A 741 -42.43 -20.62 -4.99
CA GLU A 741 -43.77 -21.03 -5.41
C GLU A 741 -44.73 -21.19 -4.21
N GLN A 742 -44.27 -21.74 -3.09
CA GLN A 742 -45.06 -21.84 -1.87
C GLN A 742 -45.34 -20.49 -1.20
N ARG A 743 -44.40 -19.55 -1.20
CA ARG A 743 -44.62 -18.18 -0.70
C ARG A 743 -45.59 -17.39 -1.57
N HIS A 744 -45.57 -17.60 -2.89
CA HIS A 744 -46.52 -17.00 -3.81
C HIS A 744 -47.92 -17.61 -3.71
N GLN A 745 -48.05 -18.91 -3.50
CA GLN A 745 -49.34 -19.56 -3.25
C GLN A 745 -50.00 -19.08 -1.94
N GLY A 746 -49.21 -18.66 -0.94
CA GLY A 746 -49.72 -18.12 0.32
C GLY A 746 -50.30 -16.70 0.25
N HIS A 747 -50.00 -15.92 -0.80
CA HIS A 747 -50.49 -14.53 -0.95
C HIS A 747 -51.75 -14.43 -1.82
N GLN A 748 -52.27 -15.53 -2.38
CA GLN A 748 -53.45 -15.52 -3.25
C GLN A 748 -54.79 -15.75 -2.51
N TYR A 749 -54.78 -15.88 -1.18
CA TYR A 749 -56.00 -16.04 -0.37
C TYR A 749 -56.07 -15.01 0.77
N THR A 750 -56.47 -13.78 0.44
CA THR A 750 -57.16 -12.85 1.37
C THR A 750 -57.97 -11.85 0.55
N VAL A 751 -58.91 -12.38 -0.26
CA VAL A 751 -60.06 -11.59 -0.71
C VAL A 751 -61.10 -11.70 0.39
N LEU A 752 -61.20 -10.65 1.22
CA LEU A 752 -62.31 -10.51 2.17
C LEU A 752 -63.56 -10.11 1.39
N GLU A 753 -64.58 -10.94 1.55
CA GLU A 753 -65.90 -10.86 0.94
C GLU A 753 -66.73 -9.74 1.59
N GLY A 754 -67.30 -8.90 0.72
CA GLY A 754 -68.45 -7.99 0.84
C GLY A 754 -68.98 -7.51 2.20
N THR A 755 -69.03 -6.18 2.36
CA THR A 755 -70.28 -5.49 2.75
C THR A 755 -70.27 -4.04 2.24
N ASP A 756 -71.40 -3.63 1.66
CA ASP A 756 -71.68 -2.29 1.13
C ASP A 756 -71.59 -1.17 2.18
N GLU A 757 -71.03 0.00 1.82
CA GLU A 757 -71.78 1.27 1.77
C GLU A 757 -70.93 2.42 1.18
N SER A 758 -71.60 3.24 0.39
CA SER A 758 -71.16 4.45 -0.30
C SER A 758 -70.63 5.57 0.61
N VAL A 759 -69.63 6.34 0.16
CA VAL A 759 -69.68 7.81 -0.09
C VAL A 759 -68.30 8.26 -0.58
N GLY A 760 -68.27 8.98 -1.71
CA GLY A 760 -67.04 9.46 -2.34
C GLY A 760 -66.50 10.78 -1.77
N ALA A 761 -65.22 11.04 -2.04
CA ALA A 761 -64.67 12.35 -2.36
C ALA A 761 -63.22 12.18 -2.86
N GLU A 762 -62.94 12.82 -3.98
CA GLU A 762 -61.67 12.89 -4.69
C GLU A 762 -60.57 13.61 -3.88
N LEU A 763 -59.30 13.19 -4.07
CA LEU A 763 -58.09 13.99 -4.32
C LEU A 763 -56.83 13.37 -3.71
N GLY A 764 -55.83 13.14 -4.56
CA GLY A 764 -54.42 12.98 -4.14
C GLY A 764 -53.72 11.78 -4.75
N GLU A 765 -53.18 11.94 -5.96
CA GLU A 765 -52.10 11.10 -6.46
C GLU A 765 -50.93 11.13 -5.46
N HIS A 766 -50.70 10.03 -4.76
CA HIS A 766 -49.42 9.74 -4.11
C HIS A 766 -48.67 8.73 -4.98
N HIS A 767 -47.79 9.26 -5.82
CA HIS A 767 -46.64 8.53 -6.34
C HIS A 767 -45.70 8.17 -5.19
N GLY A 768 -45.17 6.94 -5.22
CA GLY A 768 -43.99 6.55 -4.45
C GLY A 768 -44.21 5.42 -3.46
N ASP A 769 -44.23 4.18 -3.94
CA ASP A 769 -43.23 3.20 -3.54
C ASP A 769 -43.29 2.01 -4.52
N SER A 770 -42.63 2.16 -5.67
CA SER A 770 -42.30 1.03 -6.53
C SER A 770 -41.17 0.27 -5.85
N HIS A 771 -41.53 -0.59 -4.90
CA HIS A 771 -40.61 -1.61 -4.41
C HIS A 771 -40.14 -2.42 -5.62
N ASP A 772 -38.82 -2.41 -5.84
CA ASP A 772 -38.09 -3.37 -6.66
C ASP A 772 -38.51 -4.78 -6.25
N HIS A 773 -39.51 -5.30 -6.95
CA HIS A 773 -39.71 -6.72 -7.07
C HIS A 773 -38.65 -7.20 -8.05
N GLU A 774 -37.45 -7.51 -7.55
CA GLU A 774 -36.57 -8.42 -8.27
C GLU A 774 -37.37 -9.70 -8.51
N GLU A 775 -37.85 -9.89 -9.74
CA GLU A 775 -38.45 -11.13 -10.18
C GLU A 775 -37.44 -12.23 -9.88
N PHE A 776 -37.83 -13.25 -9.11
CA PHE A 776 -36.95 -14.37 -8.80
C PHE A 776 -36.67 -15.13 -10.10
N GLU A 777 -35.57 -14.78 -10.76
CA GLU A 777 -35.21 -15.39 -12.02
C GLU A 777 -34.50 -16.72 -11.74
N PHE A 778 -35.27 -17.80 -11.79
CA PHE A 778 -34.76 -19.16 -11.59
C PHE A 778 -33.56 -19.48 -12.51
N SER A 779 -33.55 -18.91 -13.70
CA SER A 779 -32.44 -19.03 -14.66
C SER A 779 -31.14 -18.50 -14.07
N GLU A 780 -31.15 -17.29 -13.48
CA GLU A 780 -29.97 -16.67 -12.88
C GLU A 780 -29.44 -17.48 -11.69
N VAL A 781 -30.33 -17.93 -10.79
CA VAL A 781 -29.95 -18.76 -9.64
C VAL A 781 -29.33 -20.09 -10.08
N PHE A 782 -29.88 -20.71 -11.13
CA PHE A 782 -29.35 -21.95 -11.69
C PHE A 782 -27.98 -21.74 -12.34
N VAL A 783 -27.81 -20.68 -13.15
CA VAL A 783 -26.54 -20.34 -13.80
C VAL A 783 -25.47 -20.01 -12.77
N HIS A 784 -25.79 -19.19 -11.76
CA HIS A 784 -24.88 -18.87 -10.67
C HIS A 784 -24.42 -20.13 -9.90
N GLN A 785 -25.35 -21.02 -9.57
CA GLN A 785 -25.02 -22.28 -8.89
C GLN A 785 -24.18 -23.23 -9.77
N LEU A 786 -24.42 -23.24 -11.09
CA LEU A 786 -23.61 -23.99 -12.05
C LEU A 786 -22.17 -23.47 -12.10
N ILE A 787 -21.99 -22.16 -12.20
CA ILE A 787 -20.67 -21.51 -12.18
C ILE A 787 -19.95 -21.85 -10.88
N HIS A 788 -20.59 -21.65 -9.72
CA HIS A 788 -20.01 -21.96 -8.42
C HIS A 788 -19.61 -23.45 -8.30
N THR A 789 -20.40 -24.36 -8.88
CA THR A 789 -20.08 -25.79 -8.88
C THR A 789 -18.85 -26.11 -9.72
N ILE A 790 -18.77 -25.57 -10.94
CA ILE A 790 -17.64 -25.76 -11.85
C ILE A 790 -16.37 -25.14 -11.26
N GLU A 791 -16.47 -23.91 -10.76
CA GLU A 791 -15.36 -23.19 -10.14
C GLU A 791 -14.84 -23.95 -8.93
N PHE A 792 -15.71 -24.49 -8.07
CA PHE A 792 -15.26 -25.25 -6.91
C PHE A 792 -14.52 -26.54 -7.30
N VAL A 793 -15.05 -27.31 -8.26
CA VAL A 793 -14.46 -28.60 -8.68
C VAL A 793 -13.11 -28.39 -9.38
N LEU A 794 -13.05 -27.49 -10.36
CA LEU A 794 -11.80 -27.15 -11.07
C LEU A 794 -10.82 -26.45 -10.12
N GLY A 795 -11.34 -25.56 -9.27
CA GLY A 795 -10.58 -24.84 -8.26
C GLY A 795 -9.97 -25.77 -7.22
N ALA A 796 -10.62 -26.85 -6.80
CA ALA A 796 -10.03 -27.79 -5.85
C ALA A 796 -8.74 -28.44 -6.37
N VAL A 797 -8.71 -28.80 -7.67
CA VAL A 797 -7.51 -29.36 -8.31
C VAL A 797 -6.44 -28.28 -8.51
N SER A 798 -6.84 -27.14 -9.07
CA SER A 798 -5.93 -26.02 -9.35
C SER A 798 -5.31 -25.46 -8.06
N ASN A 799 -6.11 -25.23 -7.02
CA ASN A 799 -5.66 -24.68 -5.74
C ASN A 799 -4.70 -25.65 -5.04
N THR A 800 -4.98 -26.96 -5.05
CA THR A 800 -4.05 -27.95 -4.46
C THR A 800 -2.71 -27.95 -5.18
N ALA A 801 -2.70 -27.89 -6.51
CA ALA A 801 -1.46 -27.79 -7.29
C ALA A 801 -0.73 -26.46 -7.05
N SER A 802 -1.46 -25.37 -6.84
CA SER A 802 -0.91 -24.04 -6.56
C SER A 802 -0.06 -23.99 -5.29
N TYR A 803 -0.37 -24.82 -4.28
CA TYR A 803 0.43 -24.95 -3.06
C TYR A 803 1.85 -25.46 -3.29
N LEU A 804 2.14 -26.10 -4.44
CA LEU A 804 3.51 -26.50 -4.83
C LEU A 804 4.47 -25.30 -4.90
N ARG A 805 3.97 -24.07 -4.98
CA ARG A 805 4.78 -22.85 -4.80
C ARG A 805 5.55 -22.84 -3.48
N LEU A 806 4.95 -23.33 -2.40
CA LEU A 806 5.62 -23.41 -1.09
C LEU A 806 6.94 -24.19 -1.19
N TRP A 807 6.90 -25.31 -1.91
CA TRP A 807 8.08 -26.13 -2.18
C TRP A 807 9.04 -25.44 -3.14
N ALA A 808 8.56 -24.95 -4.29
CA ALA A 808 9.42 -24.38 -5.33
C ALA A 808 10.23 -23.18 -4.81
N LEU A 809 9.60 -22.28 -4.05
CA LEU A 809 10.26 -21.10 -3.49
C LEU A 809 11.21 -21.45 -2.35
N SER A 810 10.85 -22.42 -1.50
CA SER A 810 11.74 -22.92 -0.44
C SER A 810 12.99 -23.62 -0.99
N LEU A 811 12.85 -24.34 -2.09
CA LEU A 811 14.00 -24.95 -2.77
C LEU A 811 14.86 -23.88 -3.43
N ALA A 812 14.26 -22.93 -4.15
CA ALA A 812 14.99 -21.84 -4.77
C ALA A 812 15.80 -21.02 -3.75
N HIS A 813 15.20 -20.66 -2.61
CA HIS A 813 15.88 -19.94 -1.53
C HIS A 813 17.11 -20.68 -0.99
N SER A 814 16.95 -21.98 -0.74
CA SER A 814 18.02 -22.85 -0.21
C SER A 814 19.19 -23.01 -1.21
N GLU A 815 18.88 -23.20 -2.50
CA GLU A 815 19.88 -23.31 -3.57
C GLU A 815 20.60 -21.98 -3.81
N LEU A 816 19.86 -20.87 -3.84
CA LEU A 816 20.42 -19.54 -4.08
C LEU A 816 21.36 -19.15 -2.93
N SER A 817 20.96 -19.43 -1.69
CA SER A 817 21.82 -19.23 -0.51
C SER A 817 23.10 -20.06 -0.58
N THR A 818 23.00 -21.32 -1.05
CA THR A 818 24.15 -22.23 -1.18
C THR A 818 25.11 -21.74 -2.25
N VAL A 819 24.59 -21.28 -3.39
CA VAL A 819 25.41 -20.72 -4.48
C VAL A 819 26.13 -19.44 -4.03
N PHE A 820 25.49 -18.56 -3.26
CA PHE A 820 26.17 -17.37 -2.73
C PHE A 820 27.24 -17.73 -1.72
N TYR A 821 26.98 -18.68 -0.82
CA TYR A 821 27.96 -19.16 0.13
C TYR A 821 29.19 -19.74 -0.57
N ASP A 822 28.98 -20.63 -1.54
CA ASP A 822 30.06 -21.31 -2.26
C ASP A 822 30.85 -20.37 -3.19
N LYS A 823 30.15 -19.53 -3.97
CA LYS A 823 30.79 -18.71 -5.00
C LYS A 823 31.40 -17.42 -4.46
N VAL A 824 30.90 -16.89 -3.35
CA VAL A 824 31.41 -15.64 -2.76
C VAL A 824 32.32 -15.93 -1.57
N LEU A 825 31.84 -16.65 -0.56
CA LEU A 825 32.56 -16.81 0.71
C LEU A 825 33.68 -17.87 0.62
N LEU A 826 33.37 -19.08 0.12
CA LEU A 826 34.39 -20.14 0.00
C LEU A 826 35.49 -19.77 -1.00
N LEU A 827 35.13 -19.12 -2.11
CA LEU A 827 36.11 -18.62 -3.08
C LEU A 827 37.05 -17.58 -2.46
N ALA A 828 36.50 -16.63 -1.69
CA ALA A 828 37.30 -15.61 -1.01
C ALA A 828 38.22 -16.23 0.06
N TRP A 829 37.77 -17.27 0.76
CA TRP A 829 38.59 -18.01 1.72
C TRP A 829 39.78 -18.70 1.06
N GLY A 830 39.58 -19.33 -0.10
CA GLY A 830 40.63 -20.07 -0.82
C GLY A 830 41.81 -19.21 -1.31
N MET A 831 41.64 -17.88 -1.40
CA MET A 831 42.66 -16.97 -1.91
C MET A 831 43.68 -16.48 -0.85
N ASN A 832 43.56 -16.89 0.43
CA ASN A 832 44.49 -16.65 1.54
C ASN A 832 44.97 -15.19 1.77
N ASN A 833 44.30 -14.19 1.18
CA ASN A 833 44.62 -12.78 1.31
C ASN A 833 43.57 -12.04 2.16
N ILE A 834 44.01 -11.35 3.21
CA ILE A 834 43.12 -10.66 4.17
C ILE A 834 42.25 -9.59 3.48
N ILE A 835 42.81 -8.85 2.51
CA ILE A 835 42.09 -7.81 1.79
C ILE A 835 40.96 -8.42 0.94
N PHE A 836 41.24 -9.50 0.21
CA PHE A 836 40.25 -10.19 -0.60
C PHE A 836 39.16 -10.86 0.27
N LEU A 837 39.52 -11.34 1.46
CA LEU A 837 38.56 -11.87 2.43
C LEU A 837 37.59 -10.79 2.93
N ILE A 838 38.09 -9.61 3.30
CA ILE A 838 37.24 -8.51 3.76
C ILE A 838 36.29 -8.05 2.65
N ILE A 839 36.81 -7.87 1.43
CA ILE A 839 36.00 -7.51 0.27
C ILE A 839 34.95 -8.60 -0.01
N GLY A 840 35.32 -9.87 0.06
CA GLY A 840 34.42 -11.01 -0.12
C GLY A 840 33.27 -11.01 0.91
N ILE A 841 33.58 -10.75 2.18
CA ILE A 841 32.55 -10.65 3.25
C ILE A 841 31.62 -9.46 3.00
N ILE A 842 32.15 -8.29 2.62
CA ILE A 842 31.32 -7.12 2.33
C ILE A 842 30.37 -7.42 1.16
N VAL A 843 30.89 -7.99 0.07
CA VAL A 843 30.07 -8.37 -1.09
C VAL A 843 29.02 -9.41 -0.72
N PHE A 844 29.38 -10.40 0.10
CA PHE A 844 28.44 -11.40 0.60
C PHE A 844 27.32 -10.76 1.44
N VAL A 845 27.64 -9.84 2.35
CA VAL A 845 26.65 -9.13 3.18
C VAL A 845 25.72 -8.27 2.33
N PHE A 846 26.24 -7.53 1.34
CA PHE A 846 25.39 -6.73 0.45
C PHE A 846 24.52 -7.61 -0.46
N ALA A 847 25.05 -8.71 -0.99
CA ALA A 847 24.30 -9.63 -1.82
C ALA A 847 23.19 -10.34 -1.03
N THR A 848 23.49 -10.81 0.18
CA THR A 848 22.51 -11.44 1.08
C THR A 848 21.43 -10.45 1.53
N ILE A 849 21.79 -9.22 1.91
CA ILE A 849 20.80 -8.21 2.30
C ILE A 849 19.92 -7.79 1.12
N GLY A 850 20.52 -7.51 -0.04
CA GLY A 850 19.79 -7.01 -1.21
C GLY A 850 18.92 -8.07 -1.87
N VAL A 851 19.48 -9.23 -2.19
CA VAL A 851 18.79 -10.27 -2.97
C VAL A 851 17.97 -11.17 -2.07
N LEU A 852 18.61 -11.83 -1.10
CA LEU A 852 17.96 -12.85 -0.26
C LEU A 852 16.99 -12.22 0.76
N LEU A 853 17.41 -11.20 1.50
CA LEU A 853 16.57 -10.62 2.57
C LEU A 853 15.51 -9.65 2.05
N LEU A 854 15.76 -8.89 0.98
CA LEU A 854 14.79 -7.89 0.51
C LEU A 854 13.92 -8.43 -0.63
N MET A 855 14.52 -8.87 -1.75
CA MET A 855 13.75 -9.30 -2.91
C MET A 855 13.02 -10.63 -2.70
N GLU A 856 13.70 -11.66 -2.16
CA GLU A 856 13.04 -12.96 -1.94
C GLU A 856 12.01 -12.92 -0.82
N THR A 857 12.26 -12.19 0.27
CA THR A 857 11.26 -11.96 1.32
C THR A 857 9.99 -11.33 0.76
N LEU A 858 10.10 -10.32 -0.10
CA LEU A 858 8.95 -9.70 -0.75
C LEU A 858 8.20 -10.68 -1.67
N SER A 859 8.93 -11.49 -2.43
CA SER A 859 8.36 -12.53 -3.30
C SER A 859 7.60 -13.59 -2.48
N ALA A 860 8.22 -14.11 -1.42
CA ALA A 860 7.61 -15.09 -0.53
C ALA A 860 6.40 -14.51 0.21
N PHE A 861 6.46 -13.23 0.62
CA PHE A 861 5.34 -12.50 1.22
C PHE A 861 4.13 -12.44 0.27
N LEU A 862 4.34 -12.01 -0.98
CA LEU A 862 3.27 -11.90 -1.98
C LEU A 862 2.68 -13.27 -2.36
N HIS A 863 3.51 -14.31 -2.44
CA HIS A 863 3.01 -15.65 -2.70
C HIS A 863 2.22 -16.23 -1.53
N ALA A 864 2.65 -16.01 -0.28
CA ALA A 864 1.89 -16.39 0.91
C ALA A 864 0.55 -15.64 0.99
N LEU A 865 0.54 -14.35 0.61
CA LEU A 865 -0.65 -13.52 0.58
C LEU A 865 -1.63 -14.02 -0.47
N ARG A 866 -1.12 -14.38 -1.67
CA ARG A 866 -1.95 -14.98 -2.71
C ARG A 866 -2.61 -16.29 -2.26
N LEU A 867 -1.86 -17.16 -1.56
CA LEU A 867 -2.41 -18.39 -0.98
C LEU A 867 -3.57 -18.14 0.00
N HIS A 868 -3.58 -16.98 0.68
CA HIS A 868 -4.69 -16.61 1.55
C HIS A 868 -5.88 -16.05 0.78
N TRP A 869 -5.64 -15.15 -0.18
CA TRP A 869 -6.71 -14.50 -0.93
C TRP A 869 -7.44 -15.45 -1.89
N VAL A 870 -6.70 -16.26 -2.65
CA VAL A 870 -7.32 -17.08 -3.70
C VAL A 870 -7.67 -18.49 -3.20
N GLU A 871 -6.78 -19.12 -2.43
CA GLU A 871 -6.97 -20.52 -2.03
C GLU A 871 -7.74 -20.69 -0.72
N PHE A 872 -7.56 -19.79 0.26
CA PHE A 872 -8.24 -19.85 1.57
C PHE A 872 -9.56 -19.07 1.61
N GLN A 873 -9.56 -17.78 1.25
CA GLN A 873 -10.74 -16.90 1.36
C GLN A 873 -11.86 -17.28 0.39
N ASN A 874 -11.55 -17.71 -0.84
CA ASN A 874 -12.55 -18.15 -1.83
C ASN A 874 -13.45 -19.33 -1.37
N LYS A 875 -13.20 -19.94 -0.20
CA LYS A 875 -14.04 -21.05 0.32
C LYS A 875 -15.17 -20.60 1.23
N PHE A 876 -15.06 -19.43 1.86
CA PHE A 876 -16.04 -18.99 2.87
C PHE A 876 -16.30 -17.48 2.91
N TYR A 877 -15.47 -16.68 2.23
CA TYR A 877 -15.48 -15.22 2.28
C TYR A 877 -16.21 -14.67 1.05
N GLU A 878 -17.37 -14.04 1.24
CA GLU A 878 -18.15 -13.42 0.15
C GLU A 878 -17.57 -12.05 -0.24
N GLY A 879 -17.14 -11.23 0.73
CA GLY A 879 -16.41 -9.98 0.45
C GLY A 879 -17.24 -8.80 -0.09
N ASP A 880 -18.57 -8.89 -0.09
CA ASP A 880 -19.50 -7.86 -0.61
C ASP A 880 -19.89 -6.78 0.43
N GLY A 881 -19.13 -6.65 1.53
CA GLY A 881 -19.43 -5.68 2.58
C GLY A 881 -18.89 -4.26 2.29
N TYR A 882 -19.25 -3.32 3.17
CA TYR A 882 -18.64 -1.99 3.19
C TYR A 882 -18.12 -1.66 4.60
N LYS A 883 -16.95 -1.00 4.64
CA LYS A 883 -16.21 -0.73 5.87
C LYS A 883 -16.90 0.37 6.67
N PHE A 884 -16.97 0.18 7.98
CA PHE A 884 -17.41 1.23 8.90
C PHE A 884 -16.37 2.34 8.98
N THR A 885 -16.70 3.52 8.44
CA THR A 885 -15.90 4.74 8.53
C THR A 885 -16.64 5.76 9.41
N PRO A 886 -16.39 5.76 10.73
CA PRO A 886 -17.08 6.70 11.61
C PRO A 886 -16.61 8.13 11.35
N PHE A 887 -17.50 9.09 11.60
CA PHE A 887 -17.15 10.50 11.60
C PHE A 887 -16.29 10.82 12.84
N ALA A 888 -14.97 10.92 12.66
CA ALA A 888 -14.02 11.22 13.72
C ALA A 888 -12.97 12.25 13.28
N PHE A 889 -12.64 13.23 14.12
CA PHE A 889 -11.64 14.26 13.78
C PHE A 889 -10.22 13.72 13.61
N ALA A 890 -9.88 12.61 14.29
CA ALA A 890 -8.56 11.99 14.18
C ALA A 890 -8.28 11.42 12.77
N LEU A 891 -9.31 10.92 12.07
CA LEU A 891 -9.17 10.40 10.71
C LEU A 891 -8.96 11.53 9.69
N ILE A 892 -9.57 12.70 9.93
CA ILE A 892 -9.52 13.85 9.03
C ILE A 892 -8.15 14.55 9.04
N SER A 893 -7.38 14.43 10.13
CA SER A 893 -6.00 14.90 10.13
C SER A 893 -5.07 14.10 9.21
N GLU A 894 -5.41 12.84 8.90
CA GLU A 894 -4.55 11.92 8.13
C GLU A 894 -4.81 11.96 6.61
N GLU A 895 -6.01 12.33 6.14
CA GLU A 895 -6.43 12.18 4.73
C GLU A 895 -5.95 13.25 3.72
N GLU A 896 -5.48 14.43 4.15
CA GLU A 896 -5.13 15.55 3.24
C GLU A 896 -3.65 16.01 3.33
N ASP A 897 -2.79 15.22 3.96
CA ASP A 897 -1.36 15.50 4.15
C ASP A 897 -0.45 14.75 3.18
#